data_AF-A0A836KJU3-F1
#
_entry.id   AF-A0A836KJU3-F1
#
_cell.length_a   1.000
_cell.length_b   1.000
_cell.length_c   1.000
_cell.angle_alpha   90.00
_cell.angle_beta   90.00
_cell.angle_gamma   90.00
#
_symmetry.space_group_name_H-M   'P 1'
#
loop_
_entity.id
_entity.type
_entity.pdbx_description
1 polymer ?
#
loop_
_entity_poly.entity_id
_entity_poly.type
_entity_poly.pdbx_seq_one_letter_code
_entity_poly.pdbx_strand_id
1 'polypeptide(L)'
;MLRFPTRLNGAQDTYRMTLCASCRGVSFTLPRKQLQHRDRILGSHGAGLVSHQSMATVEIPSSLSRAQNAAPAADLFRTKVHEGLGTSEKDPYLRTLPNQESRPPESSVLRAAAASAPSLEERQCLQQKWGTLQYWLGDKYPRLPLFLEQLLVTDALPVSPAAEAMVQSFAAEVIPAMAKQAGPGVEEKLNVLWKQAVQAYGELNTSHVFDKVAFERELAALHARYLAEMSALSPREDGALALEVLRRKAIAKRNTFLQEGLLPLVSDCSYFGYGDGVWRVFFDSVGAHKRDLFSSEKSSVSATLGFVWEALMMEDAVRTPAMTAPVALYLLLVSIAESHRCAPAELKTASAQLDEGIEVAEQHVVCAPFAHLSPIVKRRFATYAVKELLGEMKGCHRLAKALRSAKLYDFSRDAALCEAMLDDRELLRADVEDMVERFDSTAEVKSLLHSLMSGTDSAIKAHVCHLFQLSVDAGHSNHLVDWDAAMSTIDWSHRWREHARELLSHPATLEAVYRLLKNATGAKHATKRLFSEEYVAEVEATLHRRKERAGVRRARAEQLVRGLTSYEQVDSTLAVLRDAGVSLQELECAESATVQQGIRRRPQVDNGVLDLLLGAIRQRHPSWVVSGVLLVGTSETTKSPVWYLECMTRIYIRLSYVPQAAAALMAQRTRRRIGPVGTEPTQFNVPTEMGMVEQYDNLQYKRYDWQGWYQRMVDVHNRNVSIKCRLDDLKRLDGYGNPFLEMQAERRLRILADDRVGMGVLKLDSDRYEDQSDNVTYGSTKLSELLADARKAQLGKEYWPTVEVKVRRPSGQSKAYYSVLDDARIESKSKELYEKYREAKKRSLFVTPMDIWLDVKGMQVRNTVETADAQGYTVDSLHDAMDLDNGGDN
;
A
#
# COMPACT_ATOMS: atom_id res chain seq x y z
N MET A 1 -17.94 -14.17 34.40
CA MET A 1 -17.74 -12.71 34.56
C MET A 1 -17.72 -12.41 36.04
N LEU A 2 -16.55 -12.13 36.64
CA LEU A 2 -16.44 -11.70 38.03
C LEU A 2 -16.20 -10.18 38.03
N ARG A 3 -17.10 -9.42 38.66
CA ARG A 3 -16.97 -7.98 38.87
C ARG A 3 -15.97 -7.75 39.99
N PHE A 4 -14.88 -7.03 39.71
CA PHE A 4 -13.99 -6.51 40.74
C PHE A 4 -14.55 -5.18 41.27
N PRO A 5 -14.54 -4.93 42.59
CA PRO A 5 -14.97 -3.67 43.16
C PRO A 5 -13.90 -2.60 42.95
N THR A 6 -14.32 -1.45 42.42
CA THR A 6 -13.53 -0.21 42.38
C THR A 6 -13.69 0.53 43.69
N ARG A 7 -12.62 0.57 44.51
CA ARG A 7 -12.18 1.71 45.35
C ARG A 7 -11.09 1.26 46.32
N LEU A 8 -9.90 1.84 46.17
CA LEU A 8 -8.90 1.99 47.23
C LEU A 8 -8.59 3.49 47.31
N ASN A 9 -9.06 4.12 48.39
CA ASN A 9 -8.64 5.45 48.78
C ASN A 9 -7.29 5.35 49.49
N GLY A 10 -6.38 6.26 49.16
CA GLY A 10 -5.39 6.79 50.08
C GLY A 10 -4.02 6.10 50.12
N ALA A 11 -3.08 6.60 49.32
CA ALA A 11 -1.77 7.03 49.80
C ALA A 11 -1.10 7.85 48.68
N GLN A 12 -0.73 9.08 49.01
CA GLN A 12 -0.01 10.00 48.14
C GLN A 12 1.42 9.51 47.96
N ASP A 13 1.84 9.30 46.72
CA ASP A 13 3.23 9.49 46.29
C ASP A 13 3.20 10.09 44.88
N THR A 14 3.54 11.37 44.82
CA THR A 14 3.52 12.19 43.61
C THR A 14 4.72 11.89 42.73
N TYR A 15 4.54 11.05 41.71
CA TYR A 15 5.32 11.15 40.47
C TYR A 15 4.53 12.03 39.49
N ARG A 16 4.95 13.30 39.35
CA ARG A 16 4.47 14.21 38.29
C ARG A 16 4.96 13.67 36.94
N MET A 17 4.11 12.91 36.25
CA MET A 17 4.19 12.77 34.80
C MET A 17 3.44 13.94 34.16
N THR A 18 4.16 14.97 33.75
CA THR A 18 3.66 15.99 32.82
C THR A 18 3.49 15.36 31.43
N LEU A 19 2.26 15.03 31.07
CA LEU A 19 1.87 14.66 29.71
C LEU A 19 1.62 15.94 28.91
N CYS A 20 2.57 16.31 28.05
CA CYS A 20 2.31 17.25 26.97
C CYS A 20 1.40 16.56 25.93
N ALA A 21 0.23 17.13 25.72
CA ALA A 21 -0.76 16.69 24.76
C ALA A 21 -0.38 17.13 23.34
N SER A 22 -0.03 16.18 22.46
CA SER A 22 -0.39 16.22 21.04
C SER A 22 0.00 14.91 20.34
N CYS A 23 -0.81 13.86 20.47
CA CYS A 23 -0.76 12.73 19.55
C CYS A 23 -2.17 12.15 19.37
N ARG A 24 -2.52 11.91 18.11
CA ARG A 24 -3.74 11.29 17.61
C ARG A 24 -4.17 10.09 18.46
N GLY A 25 -5.47 9.97 18.70
CA GLY A 25 -6.08 8.88 19.47
C GLY A 25 -5.80 7.51 18.84
N VAL A 26 -4.76 6.85 19.30
CA VAL A 26 -4.66 5.39 19.29
C VAL A 26 -5.32 4.94 20.58
N SER A 27 -6.36 4.11 20.50
CA SER A 27 -6.92 3.46 21.67
C SER A 27 -5.81 2.65 22.35
N PHE A 28 -5.23 3.17 23.43
CA PHE A 28 -4.31 2.41 24.25
C PHE A 28 -5.11 1.35 24.98
N THR A 29 -5.25 0.18 24.36
CA THR A 29 -5.51 -1.04 25.14
C THR A 29 -4.36 -1.18 26.12
N LEU A 30 -4.66 -1.16 27.42
CA LEU A 30 -3.69 -1.50 28.47
C LEU A 30 -2.92 -2.75 28.03
N PRO A 31 -1.57 -2.74 28.10
CA PRO A 31 -0.79 -3.90 27.70
C PRO A 31 -1.28 -5.10 28.49
N ARG A 32 -1.77 -6.12 27.76
CA ARG A 32 -2.19 -7.39 28.36
C ARG A 32 -0.96 -8.00 29.04
N LYS A 33 -0.89 -7.90 30.37
CA LYS A 33 0.17 -8.55 31.14
C LYS A 33 -0.05 -10.05 31.05
N GLN A 34 0.91 -10.76 30.45
CA GLN A 34 0.94 -12.22 30.49
C GLN A 34 1.48 -12.63 31.86
N LEU A 35 0.74 -13.49 32.58
CA LEU A 35 1.16 -13.97 33.90
C LEU A 35 2.43 -14.81 33.74
N GLN A 36 3.48 -14.46 34.47
CA GLN A 36 4.64 -15.34 34.64
C GLN A 36 4.22 -16.56 35.45
N HIS A 37 4.73 -17.75 35.08
CA HIS A 37 4.30 -19.03 35.68
C HIS A 37 2.77 -19.25 35.62
N ARG A 38 2.13 -18.77 34.55
CA ARG A 38 0.68 -18.93 34.31
C ARG A 38 0.19 -20.35 34.61
N ASP A 39 0.86 -21.38 34.10
CA ASP A 39 0.39 -22.76 34.26
C ASP A 39 0.48 -23.24 35.71
N ARG A 40 1.46 -22.75 36.48
CA ARG A 40 1.55 -23.03 37.92
C ARG A 40 0.43 -22.33 38.69
N ILE A 41 0.10 -21.09 38.32
CA ILE A 41 -0.95 -20.28 38.97
C ILE A 41 -2.35 -20.78 38.58
N LEU A 42 -2.55 -21.17 37.31
CA LEU A 42 -3.81 -21.76 36.85
C LEU A 42 -3.95 -23.22 37.29
N GLY A 43 -2.83 -23.90 37.55
CA GLY A 43 -2.78 -25.24 38.13
C GLY A 43 -2.88 -25.26 39.65
N SER A 44 -2.95 -24.11 40.32
CA SER A 44 -3.23 -24.03 41.76
C SER A 44 -4.71 -23.83 42.02
N HIS A 45 -5.21 -24.53 43.04
CA HIS A 45 -6.51 -24.21 43.60
C HIS A 45 -6.49 -22.77 44.16
N GLY A 46 -7.54 -21.99 43.90
CA GLY A 46 -7.59 -20.57 44.30
C GLY A 46 -6.78 -19.59 43.45
N ALA A 47 -6.24 -20.00 42.29
CA ALA A 47 -5.54 -19.15 41.32
C ALA A 47 -4.38 -18.32 41.91
N GLY A 48 -3.72 -18.85 42.95
CA GLY A 48 -2.64 -18.17 43.67
C GLY A 48 -3.06 -16.96 44.52
N LEU A 49 -4.37 -16.69 44.62
CA LEU A 49 -4.93 -15.60 45.44
C LEU A 49 -5.43 -16.08 46.80
N VAL A 50 -5.81 -17.36 46.90
CA VAL A 50 -6.29 -17.97 48.14
C VAL A 50 -5.13 -18.66 48.84
N SER A 51 -4.89 -18.31 50.11
CA SER A 51 -3.94 -19.02 50.95
C SER A 51 -4.60 -20.31 51.46
N HIS A 52 -4.12 -21.45 50.99
CA HIS A 52 -4.60 -22.77 51.41
C HIS A 52 -3.76 -23.31 52.57
N GLN A 53 -3.92 -22.70 53.74
CA GLN A 53 -3.37 -23.19 55.01
C GLN A 53 -4.50 -23.87 55.82
N SER A 54 -4.15 -24.93 56.57
CA SER A 54 -5.12 -25.66 57.37
C SER A 54 -5.68 -24.79 58.50
N MET A 55 -7.00 -24.62 58.55
CA MET A 55 -7.68 -23.84 59.60
C MET A 55 -7.65 -24.55 60.97
N ALA A 56 -7.24 -25.82 61.02
CA ALA A 56 -7.04 -26.55 62.27
C ALA A 56 -5.75 -26.13 63.01
N THR A 57 -4.82 -25.44 62.33
CA THR A 57 -3.50 -25.06 62.87
C THR A 57 -3.30 -23.54 63.00
N VAL A 58 -4.28 -22.73 62.58
CA VAL A 58 -4.17 -21.26 62.57
C VAL A 58 -4.82 -20.69 63.83
N GLU A 59 -4.09 -19.88 64.59
CA GLU A 59 -4.63 -19.11 65.71
C GLU A 59 -5.52 -17.98 65.17
N ILE A 60 -6.83 -18.09 65.39
CA ILE A 60 -7.82 -17.13 64.87
C ILE A 60 -7.76 -15.85 65.72
N PRO A 61 -7.46 -14.67 65.13
CA PRO A 61 -7.44 -13.42 65.87
C PRO A 61 -8.85 -13.02 66.35
N SER A 62 -8.93 -12.36 67.50
CA SER A 62 -10.19 -11.98 68.17
C SER A 62 -11.10 -11.03 67.36
N SER A 63 -10.59 -10.43 66.28
CA SER A 63 -11.35 -9.62 65.31
C SER A 63 -12.33 -10.43 64.46
N LEU A 64 -12.22 -11.77 64.43
CA LEU A 64 -13.09 -12.69 63.70
C LEU A 64 -13.98 -13.49 64.67
N SER A 65 -14.81 -12.79 65.45
CA SER A 65 -15.60 -13.35 66.57
C SER A 65 -16.58 -14.49 66.24
N ARG A 66 -16.86 -14.75 64.95
CA ARG A 66 -17.73 -15.86 64.49
C ARG A 66 -16.97 -17.11 64.05
N ALA A 67 -15.65 -17.04 63.87
CA ALA A 67 -14.86 -18.17 63.42
C ALA A 67 -14.40 -19.01 64.63
N GLN A 68 -14.75 -20.29 64.63
CA GLN A 68 -14.32 -21.26 65.66
C GLN A 68 -13.19 -22.12 65.10
N ASN A 69 -12.28 -22.58 65.98
CA ASN A 69 -11.23 -23.52 65.58
C ASN A 69 -11.88 -24.81 65.05
N ALA A 70 -11.53 -25.19 63.83
CA ALA A 70 -12.05 -26.40 63.20
C ALA A 70 -11.41 -27.66 63.81
N ALA A 71 -12.18 -28.76 63.88
CA ALA A 71 -11.64 -30.07 64.24
C ALA A 71 -10.61 -30.55 63.17
N PRO A 72 -9.65 -31.43 63.54
CA PRO A 72 -8.71 -31.98 62.57
C PRO A 72 -9.43 -32.76 61.46
N ALA A 73 -8.82 -32.79 60.27
CA ALA A 73 -9.35 -33.49 59.12
C ALA A 73 -9.51 -35.01 59.40
N ALA A 74 -10.57 -35.61 58.88
CA ALA A 74 -10.82 -37.05 59.03
C ALA A 74 -9.77 -37.87 58.25
N ASP A 75 -9.24 -38.92 58.88
CA ASP A 75 -8.12 -39.72 58.35
C ASP A 75 -8.50 -40.50 57.07
N LEU A 76 -9.61 -41.25 57.11
CA LEU A 76 -10.14 -41.98 55.95
C LEU A 76 -11.53 -41.49 55.60
N PHE A 77 -11.60 -40.48 54.73
CA PHE A 77 -12.86 -39.91 54.26
C PHE A 77 -12.87 -39.69 52.75
N ARG A 78 -13.94 -40.13 52.06
CA ARG A 78 -14.12 -39.91 50.63
C ARG A 78 -14.87 -38.60 50.41
N THR A 79 -14.17 -37.55 50.00
CA THR A 79 -14.78 -36.24 49.75
C THR A 79 -15.60 -36.21 48.46
N LYS A 80 -16.52 -35.25 48.34
CA LYS A 80 -17.20 -34.96 47.07
C LYS A 80 -16.21 -34.36 46.07
N VAL A 81 -16.50 -34.44 44.78
CA VAL A 81 -15.58 -34.03 43.70
C VAL A 81 -15.16 -32.56 43.80
N HIS A 82 -16.06 -31.66 44.22
CA HIS A 82 -15.80 -30.22 44.35
C HIS A 82 -15.28 -29.81 45.74
N GLU A 83 -15.12 -30.75 46.66
CA GLU A 83 -14.72 -30.50 48.05
C GLU A 83 -13.45 -31.27 48.41
N GLY A 84 -12.68 -30.70 49.32
CA GLY A 84 -11.58 -31.36 50.01
C GLY A 84 -11.69 -31.12 51.51
N LEU A 85 -10.81 -31.75 52.29
CA LEU A 85 -10.79 -31.60 53.74
C LEU A 85 -10.09 -30.31 54.18
N GLY A 86 -9.50 -29.56 53.24
CA GLY A 86 -8.85 -28.28 53.50
C GLY A 86 -7.51 -28.40 54.20
N THR A 87 -6.83 -29.54 54.01
CA THR A 87 -5.53 -29.84 54.64
C THR A 87 -4.38 -29.07 54.00
N SER A 88 -4.46 -28.80 52.69
CA SER A 88 -3.39 -28.16 51.91
C SER A 88 -3.93 -27.54 50.61
N GLU A 89 -3.05 -26.90 49.83
CA GLU A 89 -3.35 -26.43 48.47
C GLU A 89 -3.74 -27.58 47.51
N LYS A 90 -3.22 -28.79 47.73
CA LYS A 90 -3.56 -29.99 46.93
C LYS A 90 -4.92 -30.58 47.30
N ASP A 91 -5.41 -30.31 48.51
CA ASP A 91 -6.73 -30.72 48.98
C ASP A 91 -7.43 -29.54 49.68
N PRO A 92 -7.84 -28.52 48.91
CA PRO A 92 -8.48 -27.32 49.46
C PRO A 92 -9.89 -27.66 49.93
N TYR A 93 -10.46 -26.83 50.82
CA TYR A 93 -11.87 -26.98 51.21
C TYR A 93 -12.82 -26.99 50.00
N LEU A 94 -12.54 -26.14 49.00
CA LEU A 94 -13.28 -26.10 47.74
C LEU A 94 -12.32 -26.26 46.56
N ARG A 95 -12.50 -27.33 45.80
CA ARG A 95 -11.70 -27.62 44.61
C ARG A 95 -12.19 -26.75 43.45
N THR A 96 -11.43 -25.69 43.16
CA THR A 96 -11.73 -24.74 42.07
C THR A 96 -11.34 -25.23 40.67
N LEU A 97 -10.44 -26.22 40.57
CA LEU A 97 -9.94 -26.71 39.28
C LEU A 97 -10.92 -27.74 38.70
N PRO A 98 -11.22 -27.68 37.40
CA PRO A 98 -12.08 -28.66 36.75
C PRO A 98 -11.39 -30.04 36.70
N ASN A 99 -12.18 -31.10 36.73
CA ASN A 99 -11.72 -32.49 36.55
C ASN A 99 -11.68 -32.93 35.07
N GLN A 100 -12.03 -32.02 34.14
CA GLN A 100 -11.99 -32.23 32.69
C GLN A 100 -10.65 -31.77 32.10
N GLU A 101 -10.30 -32.27 30.90
CA GLU A 101 -9.11 -31.83 30.17
C GLU A 101 -9.18 -30.33 29.87
N SER A 102 -8.18 -29.57 30.35
CA SER A 102 -8.05 -28.14 30.05
C SER A 102 -7.23 -27.95 28.79
N ARG A 103 -7.81 -27.32 27.77
CA ARG A 103 -7.12 -26.95 26.54
C ARG A 103 -7.02 -25.42 26.42
N PRO A 104 -5.87 -24.86 26.00
CA PRO A 104 -5.78 -23.44 25.69
C PRO A 104 -6.72 -23.10 24.52
N PRO A 105 -7.21 -21.85 24.44
CA PRO A 105 -8.02 -21.43 23.31
C PRO A 105 -7.22 -21.57 22.01
N GLU A 106 -7.90 -21.93 20.92
CA GLU A 106 -7.28 -21.97 19.62
C GLU A 106 -6.69 -20.59 19.26
N SER A 107 -5.48 -20.61 18.68
CA SER A 107 -4.78 -19.38 18.32
C SER A 107 -5.57 -18.62 17.25
N SER A 108 -5.79 -17.33 17.48
CA SER A 108 -6.37 -16.43 16.49
C SER A 108 -5.37 -15.96 15.42
N VAL A 109 -4.11 -16.41 15.49
CA VAL A 109 -3.10 -16.12 14.46
C VAL A 109 -3.46 -16.84 13.17
N LEU A 110 -3.54 -16.08 12.07
CA LEU A 110 -3.80 -16.60 10.74
C LEU A 110 -2.64 -17.47 10.25
N ARG A 111 -2.71 -18.78 10.50
CA ARG A 111 -1.69 -19.75 10.08
C ARG A 111 -1.42 -19.73 8.57
N ALA A 112 -2.45 -19.48 7.76
CA ALA A 112 -2.34 -19.44 6.31
C ALA A 112 -1.52 -18.25 5.77
N ALA A 113 -1.39 -17.17 6.55
CA ALA A 113 -0.63 -15.98 6.19
C ALA A 113 0.72 -15.89 6.93
N ALA A 114 0.97 -16.77 7.90
CA ALA A 114 2.21 -16.77 8.67
C ALA A 114 3.34 -17.42 7.85
N ALA A 115 4.37 -16.64 7.52
CA ALA A 115 5.58 -17.16 6.90
C ALA A 115 6.43 -17.92 7.93
N SER A 116 6.44 -19.25 7.87
CA SER A 116 7.36 -20.08 8.66
C SER A 116 8.69 -20.30 7.92
N ALA A 117 9.75 -20.63 8.65
CA ALA A 117 10.98 -21.12 8.03
C ALA A 117 10.72 -22.45 7.27
N PRO A 118 11.41 -22.70 6.15
CA PRO A 118 11.20 -23.90 5.35
C PRO A 118 11.71 -25.14 6.09
N SER A 119 10.84 -26.13 6.30
CA SER A 119 11.27 -27.42 6.85
C SER A 119 12.00 -28.26 5.79
N LEU A 120 12.75 -29.28 6.23
CA LEU A 120 13.41 -30.20 5.31
C LEU A 120 12.41 -31.01 4.48
N GLU A 121 11.29 -31.43 5.08
CA GLU A 121 10.19 -32.10 4.37
C GLU A 121 9.53 -31.18 3.33
N GLU A 122 9.34 -29.90 3.67
CA GLU A 122 8.81 -28.91 2.75
C GLU A 122 9.75 -28.72 1.56
N ARG A 123 11.07 -28.65 1.83
CA ARG A 123 12.12 -28.56 0.80
C ARG A 123 12.09 -29.75 -0.14
N GLN A 124 11.99 -30.98 0.36
CA GLN A 124 11.96 -32.18 -0.48
C GLN A 124 10.72 -32.23 -1.40
N CYS A 125 9.58 -31.71 -0.92
CA CYS A 125 8.32 -31.72 -1.66
C CYS A 125 8.02 -30.40 -2.39
N LEU A 126 8.97 -29.46 -2.46
CA LEU A 126 8.72 -28.08 -2.88
C LEU A 126 8.18 -27.99 -4.33
N GLN A 127 8.64 -28.86 -5.22
CA GLN A 127 8.16 -28.96 -6.61
C GLN A 127 6.67 -29.32 -6.71
N GLN A 128 6.10 -29.94 -5.68
CA GLN A 128 4.70 -30.36 -5.63
C GLN A 128 3.81 -29.39 -4.84
N LYS A 129 4.40 -28.47 -4.07
CA LYS A 129 3.66 -27.52 -3.24
C LYS A 129 2.93 -26.47 -4.08
N TRP A 130 1.79 -26.04 -3.54
CA TRP A 130 0.98 -24.94 -4.06
C TRP A 130 1.00 -23.83 -3.03
N GLY A 131 1.46 -22.64 -3.45
CA GLY A 131 1.57 -21.48 -2.58
C GLY A 131 1.13 -20.21 -3.29
N THR A 132 0.72 -19.21 -2.52
CA THR A 132 0.46 -17.86 -3.04
C THR A 132 1.77 -17.21 -3.49
N LEU A 133 1.69 -16.11 -4.24
CA LEU A 133 2.91 -15.43 -4.67
C LEU A 133 3.74 -14.90 -3.49
N GLN A 134 3.08 -14.50 -2.39
CA GLN A 134 3.73 -14.16 -1.12
C GLN A 134 4.48 -15.36 -0.49
N TYR A 135 4.02 -16.59 -0.68
CA TYR A 135 4.78 -17.78 -0.24
C TYR A 135 6.06 -17.96 -1.09
N TRP A 136 6.01 -17.64 -2.38
CA TRP A 136 7.13 -17.79 -3.30
C TRP A 136 8.17 -16.66 -3.18
N LEU A 137 7.72 -15.40 -3.09
CA LEU A 137 8.52 -14.17 -3.14
C LEU A 137 8.42 -13.31 -1.87
N GLY A 138 7.95 -13.88 -0.75
CA GLY A 138 7.72 -13.15 0.50
C GLY A 138 8.99 -12.53 1.10
N ASP A 139 8.77 -11.62 2.06
CA ASP A 139 9.82 -10.90 2.80
C ASP A 139 10.75 -11.83 3.57
N LYS A 140 10.18 -12.85 4.21
CA LYS A 140 10.90 -13.80 5.07
C LYS A 140 10.87 -15.20 4.44
N TYR A 141 12.07 -15.67 4.09
CA TYR A 141 12.31 -17.00 3.54
C TYR A 141 11.58 -17.27 2.20
N PRO A 142 11.89 -16.53 1.13
CA PRO A 142 11.27 -16.76 -0.18
C PRO A 142 11.55 -18.19 -0.68
N ARG A 143 10.52 -18.85 -1.18
CA ARG A 143 10.58 -20.26 -1.61
C ARG A 143 11.00 -20.44 -3.05
N LEU A 144 10.84 -19.41 -3.88
CA LEU A 144 11.21 -19.47 -5.29
C LEU A 144 12.72 -19.54 -5.53
N PRO A 145 13.57 -18.74 -4.83
CA PRO A 145 15.02 -18.92 -4.88
C PRO A 145 15.45 -20.32 -4.41
N LEU A 146 14.87 -20.81 -3.31
CA LEU A 146 15.15 -22.15 -2.78
C LEU A 146 14.79 -23.26 -3.77
N PHE A 147 13.68 -23.11 -4.51
CA PHE A 147 13.31 -24.03 -5.57
C PHE A 147 14.35 -24.06 -6.69
N LEU A 148 14.89 -22.90 -7.11
CA LEU A 148 15.95 -22.83 -8.11
C LEU A 148 17.28 -23.42 -7.63
N GLU A 149 17.64 -23.18 -6.37
CA GLU A 149 18.84 -23.78 -5.76
C GLU A 149 18.77 -25.31 -5.73
N GLN A 150 17.58 -25.89 -5.46
CA GLN A 150 17.39 -27.34 -5.46
C GLN A 150 17.52 -27.99 -6.85
N LEU A 151 17.30 -27.22 -7.91
CA LEU A 151 17.48 -27.70 -9.29
C LEU A 151 18.97 -27.85 -9.66
N LEU A 152 19.89 -27.26 -8.89
CA LEU A 152 21.32 -27.36 -9.14
C LEU A 152 21.84 -28.77 -8.82
N VAL A 153 22.76 -29.23 -9.66
CA VAL A 153 23.53 -30.46 -9.38
C VAL A 153 24.69 -30.08 -8.46
N THR A 154 24.69 -30.59 -7.22
CA THR A 154 25.54 -30.13 -6.11
C THR A 154 26.99 -30.63 -6.19
N ASP A 155 27.26 -31.73 -6.90
CA ASP A 155 28.58 -32.38 -6.97
C ASP A 155 29.35 -32.04 -8.26
N ALA A 156 29.03 -30.92 -8.90
CA ALA A 156 29.63 -30.53 -10.17
C ALA A 156 31.00 -29.87 -9.98
N LEU A 157 32.08 -30.57 -10.34
CA LEU A 157 33.42 -30.00 -10.40
C LEU A 157 33.58 -29.08 -11.63
N PRO A 158 34.25 -27.91 -11.51
CA PRO A 158 34.50 -27.03 -12.64
C PRO A 158 35.40 -27.72 -13.68
N VAL A 159 35.16 -27.43 -14.96
CA VAL A 159 35.98 -27.92 -16.07
C VAL A 159 37.30 -27.16 -16.07
N SER A 160 38.43 -27.87 -16.12
CA SER A 160 39.76 -27.24 -16.18
C SER A 160 40.06 -26.71 -17.58
N PRO A 161 40.87 -25.64 -17.73
CA PRO A 161 41.24 -25.10 -19.04
C PRO A 161 41.90 -26.14 -19.97
N ALA A 162 42.67 -27.08 -19.41
CA ALA A 162 43.30 -28.17 -20.16
C ALA A 162 42.27 -29.17 -20.71
N ALA A 163 41.25 -29.50 -19.92
CA ALA A 163 40.16 -30.38 -20.34
C ALA A 163 39.28 -29.71 -21.42
N GLU A 164 39.08 -28.40 -21.34
CA GLU A 164 38.36 -27.66 -22.37
C GLU A 164 39.13 -27.57 -23.69
N ALA A 165 40.44 -27.30 -23.63
CA ALA A 165 41.31 -27.32 -24.81
C ALA A 165 41.31 -28.69 -25.50
N MET A 166 41.36 -29.77 -24.71
CA MET A 166 41.27 -31.15 -25.22
C MET A 166 39.96 -31.39 -25.99
N VAL A 167 38.81 -30.95 -25.48
CA VAL A 167 37.51 -31.11 -26.18
C VAL A 167 37.44 -30.27 -27.46
N GLN A 168 38.04 -29.08 -27.47
CA GLN A 168 38.08 -28.20 -28.64
C GLN A 168 38.99 -28.76 -29.75
N SER A 169 40.14 -29.33 -29.41
CA SER A 169 41.06 -29.93 -30.37
C SER A 169 40.81 -31.41 -30.66
N PHE A 170 39.88 -32.05 -29.94
CA PHE A 170 39.60 -33.50 -30.00
C PHE A 170 39.36 -33.99 -31.43
N ALA A 171 38.52 -33.29 -32.20
CA ALA A 171 38.17 -33.69 -33.56
C ALA A 171 39.33 -33.53 -34.56
N ALA A 172 40.22 -32.56 -34.33
CA ALA A 172 41.30 -32.23 -35.26
C ALA A 172 42.61 -32.96 -34.95
N GLU A 173 42.90 -33.22 -33.67
CA GLU A 173 44.19 -33.73 -33.22
C GLU A 173 44.11 -35.16 -32.67
N VAL A 174 43.06 -35.48 -31.91
CA VAL A 174 42.95 -36.74 -31.17
C VAL A 174 42.29 -37.83 -32.00
N ILE A 175 41.22 -37.53 -32.74
CA ILE A 175 40.54 -38.50 -33.62
C ILE A 175 41.48 -39.07 -34.69
N PRO A 176 42.30 -38.28 -35.42
CA PRO A 176 43.24 -38.83 -36.39
C PRO A 176 44.34 -39.68 -35.74
N ALA A 177 44.76 -39.36 -34.51
CA ALA A 177 45.73 -40.16 -33.75
C ALA A 177 45.13 -41.50 -33.28
N MET A 178 43.87 -41.51 -32.85
CA MET A 178 43.12 -42.72 -32.49
C MET A 178 42.84 -43.61 -33.72
N ALA A 179 42.53 -42.99 -34.87
CA ALA A 179 42.18 -43.71 -36.09
C ALA A 179 43.39 -44.37 -36.77
N LYS A 180 44.61 -43.81 -36.66
CA LYS A 180 45.84 -44.43 -37.21
C LYS A 180 46.13 -45.84 -36.67
N GLN A 181 45.53 -46.20 -35.54
CA GLN A 181 45.74 -47.48 -34.85
C GLN A 181 44.55 -48.43 -34.97
N ALA A 182 43.42 -47.96 -35.51
CA ALA A 182 42.21 -48.74 -35.73
C ALA A 182 41.97 -48.85 -37.25
N GLY A 183 41.30 -49.92 -37.70
CA GLY A 183 41.22 -50.26 -39.14
C GLY A 183 40.66 -49.15 -40.06
N PRO A 184 40.70 -49.37 -41.40
CA PRO A 184 40.20 -48.40 -42.37
C PRO A 184 38.72 -48.04 -42.14
N GLY A 185 38.39 -46.75 -42.15
CA GLY A 185 37.02 -46.24 -41.96
C GLY A 185 36.60 -45.95 -40.52
N VAL A 186 37.51 -46.08 -39.53
CA VAL A 186 37.23 -45.73 -38.12
C VAL A 186 37.25 -44.21 -37.87
N GLU A 187 38.09 -43.46 -38.58
CA GLU A 187 38.18 -42.01 -38.46
C GLU A 187 36.86 -41.30 -38.78
N GLU A 188 36.22 -41.68 -39.89
CA GLU A 188 34.92 -41.11 -40.31
C GLU A 188 33.83 -41.45 -39.30
N LYS A 189 33.80 -42.68 -38.78
CA LYS A 189 32.83 -43.13 -37.78
C LYS A 189 33.01 -42.41 -36.44
N LEU A 190 34.24 -42.21 -35.98
CA LEU A 190 34.55 -41.45 -34.77
C LEU A 190 34.18 -39.97 -34.92
N ASN A 191 34.42 -39.38 -36.09
CA ASN A 191 34.00 -38.00 -36.37
C ASN A 191 32.47 -37.83 -36.38
N VAL A 192 31.73 -38.80 -36.95
CA VAL A 192 30.26 -38.79 -36.91
C VAL A 192 29.75 -38.96 -35.48
N LEU A 193 30.30 -39.93 -34.73
CA LEU A 193 29.91 -40.18 -33.34
C LEU A 193 30.22 -38.98 -32.44
N TRP A 194 31.37 -38.34 -32.59
CA TRP A 194 31.74 -37.14 -31.83
C TRP A 194 30.80 -35.98 -32.13
N LYS A 195 30.46 -35.74 -33.41
CA LYS A 195 29.47 -34.72 -33.78
C LYS A 195 28.09 -35.01 -33.18
N GLN A 196 27.64 -36.26 -33.22
CA GLN A 196 26.38 -36.69 -32.61
C GLN A 196 26.39 -36.53 -31.09
N ALA A 197 27.51 -36.89 -30.43
CA ALA A 197 27.66 -36.72 -28.99
C ALA A 197 27.63 -35.23 -28.62
N VAL A 198 28.44 -34.38 -29.27
CA VAL A 198 28.44 -32.93 -29.03
C VAL A 198 27.04 -32.32 -29.24
N GLN A 199 26.31 -32.78 -30.25
CA GLN A 199 24.94 -32.35 -30.50
C GLN A 199 23.99 -32.82 -29.38
N ALA A 200 24.01 -34.09 -28.99
CA ALA A 200 23.13 -34.65 -27.96
C ALA A 200 23.38 -34.03 -26.56
N TYR A 201 24.65 -33.85 -26.17
CA TYR A 201 25.01 -33.09 -24.95
C TYR A 201 24.68 -31.60 -25.09
N GLY A 202 24.67 -31.07 -26.31
CA GLY A 202 24.21 -29.73 -26.64
C GLY A 202 22.72 -29.55 -26.36
N GLU A 203 21.90 -30.46 -26.87
CA GLU A 203 20.44 -30.51 -26.73
C GLU A 203 20.02 -30.63 -25.26
N LEU A 204 20.74 -31.44 -24.47
CA LEU A 204 20.58 -31.57 -23.02
C LEU A 204 20.68 -30.25 -22.23
N ASN A 205 21.37 -29.23 -22.74
CA ASN A 205 21.44 -27.94 -22.06
C ASN A 205 20.09 -27.21 -22.09
N THR A 206 19.21 -27.58 -23.01
CA THR A 206 17.89 -26.99 -23.19
C THR A 206 16.77 -27.94 -22.77
N SER A 207 16.98 -29.26 -22.85
CA SER A 207 16.01 -30.24 -22.33
C SER A 207 16.13 -30.40 -20.81
N HIS A 208 14.99 -30.62 -20.13
CA HIS A 208 14.92 -30.94 -18.70
C HIS A 208 15.60 -29.95 -17.72
N VAL A 209 15.75 -28.68 -18.09
CA VAL A 209 16.35 -27.64 -17.23
C VAL A 209 15.66 -27.55 -15.85
N PHE A 210 14.33 -27.57 -15.83
CA PHE A 210 13.51 -27.48 -14.61
C PHE A 210 13.14 -28.83 -13.97
N ASP A 211 13.73 -29.93 -14.43
CA ASP A 211 13.58 -31.26 -13.83
C ASP A 211 14.96 -31.91 -13.65
N LYS A 212 15.52 -31.73 -12.45
CA LYS A 212 16.84 -32.24 -12.08
C LYS A 212 16.94 -33.76 -12.24
N VAL A 213 15.90 -34.50 -11.85
CA VAL A 213 15.93 -35.97 -11.84
C VAL A 213 15.88 -36.52 -13.26
N ALA A 214 15.06 -35.93 -14.12
CA ALA A 214 15.01 -36.30 -15.54
C ALA A 214 16.34 -35.99 -16.23
N PHE A 215 16.92 -34.81 -15.98
CA PHE A 215 18.21 -34.41 -16.52
C PHE A 215 19.35 -35.36 -16.11
N GLU A 216 19.49 -35.67 -14.81
CA GLU A 216 20.54 -36.58 -14.32
C GLU A 216 20.40 -37.99 -14.92
N ARG A 217 19.16 -38.48 -15.07
CA ARG A 217 18.88 -39.80 -15.67
C ARG A 217 19.24 -39.83 -17.15
N GLU A 218 18.83 -38.82 -17.92
CA GLU A 218 19.10 -38.76 -19.36
C GLU A 218 20.59 -38.53 -19.64
N LEU A 219 21.25 -37.68 -18.85
CA LEU A 219 22.70 -37.47 -18.92
C LEU A 219 23.47 -38.76 -18.63
N ALA A 220 23.07 -39.53 -17.62
CA ALA A 220 23.69 -40.82 -17.31
C ALA A 220 23.49 -41.84 -18.43
N ALA A 221 22.28 -41.91 -19.00
CA ALA A 221 21.97 -42.82 -20.11
C ALA A 221 22.73 -42.46 -21.39
N LEU A 222 22.78 -41.18 -21.75
CA LEU A 222 23.55 -40.68 -22.91
C LEU A 222 25.05 -40.93 -22.73
N HIS A 223 25.58 -40.68 -21.53
CA HIS A 223 26.99 -40.93 -21.25
C HIS A 223 27.35 -42.41 -21.33
N ALA A 224 26.54 -43.30 -20.73
CA ALA A 224 26.75 -44.74 -20.82
C ALA A 224 26.71 -45.25 -22.27
N ARG A 225 25.78 -44.74 -23.08
CA ARG A 225 25.66 -45.11 -24.50
C ARG A 225 26.89 -44.71 -25.31
N TYR A 226 27.27 -43.42 -25.28
CA TYR A 226 28.41 -42.95 -26.07
C TYR A 226 29.75 -43.53 -25.59
N LEU A 227 29.90 -43.81 -24.30
CA LEU A 227 31.09 -44.48 -23.77
C LEU A 227 31.20 -45.93 -24.29
N ALA A 228 30.08 -46.66 -24.39
CA ALA A 228 30.05 -48.00 -24.97
C ALA A 228 30.35 -47.99 -26.48
N GLU A 229 29.76 -47.05 -27.23
CA GLU A 229 30.00 -46.92 -28.68
C GLU A 229 31.44 -46.44 -28.98
N MET A 230 32.02 -45.57 -28.14
CA MET A 230 33.40 -45.08 -28.27
C MET A 230 34.43 -46.17 -27.93
N SER A 231 34.20 -46.93 -26.85
CA SER A 231 35.10 -48.03 -26.44
C SER A 231 35.08 -49.22 -27.42
N ALA A 232 33.96 -49.42 -28.13
CA ALA A 232 33.86 -50.40 -29.21
C ALA A 232 34.69 -50.03 -30.46
N LEU A 233 34.91 -48.73 -30.72
CA LEU A 233 35.65 -48.24 -31.88
C LEU A 233 37.15 -48.02 -31.61
N SER A 234 37.52 -47.67 -30.37
CA SER A 234 38.91 -47.48 -29.96
C SER A 234 39.11 -47.81 -28.47
N PRO A 235 40.16 -48.55 -28.09
CA PRO A 235 40.44 -48.90 -26.68
C PRO A 235 41.17 -47.78 -25.90
N ARG A 236 41.43 -46.60 -26.49
CA ARG A 236 42.14 -45.50 -25.81
C ARG A 236 41.27 -44.77 -24.80
N GLU A 237 41.87 -44.42 -23.66
CA GLU A 237 41.22 -43.68 -22.57
C GLU A 237 40.90 -42.23 -22.93
N ASP A 238 41.62 -41.63 -23.90
CA ASP A 238 41.42 -40.25 -24.35
C ASP A 238 39.97 -39.96 -24.76
N GLY A 239 39.29 -40.93 -25.38
CA GLY A 239 37.88 -40.81 -25.78
C GLY A 239 36.90 -40.83 -24.60
N ALA A 240 37.18 -41.66 -23.59
CA ALA A 240 36.36 -41.72 -22.37
C ALA A 240 36.52 -40.44 -21.54
N LEU A 241 37.74 -39.90 -21.46
CA LEU A 241 38.03 -38.63 -20.81
C LEU A 241 37.31 -37.47 -21.50
N ALA A 242 37.37 -37.39 -22.84
CA ALA A 242 36.67 -36.34 -23.59
C ALA A 242 35.14 -36.37 -23.39
N LEU A 243 34.54 -37.57 -23.31
CA LEU A 243 33.11 -37.72 -23.01
C LEU A 243 32.75 -37.33 -21.57
N GLU A 244 33.61 -37.62 -20.60
CA GLU A 244 33.41 -37.18 -19.20
C GLU A 244 33.54 -35.66 -19.08
N VAL A 245 34.42 -35.03 -19.87
CA VAL A 245 34.49 -33.57 -19.97
C VAL A 245 33.22 -33.00 -20.60
N LEU A 246 32.66 -33.61 -21.65
CA LEU A 246 31.36 -33.19 -22.21
C LEU A 246 30.22 -33.31 -21.19
N ARG A 247 30.19 -34.39 -20.40
CA ARG A 247 29.24 -34.58 -19.30
C ARG A 247 29.36 -33.46 -18.27
N ARG A 248 30.58 -33.15 -17.81
CA ARG A 248 30.83 -32.04 -16.86
C ARG A 248 30.47 -30.68 -17.47
N LYS A 249 30.75 -30.47 -18.75
CA LYS A 249 30.42 -29.24 -19.47
C LYS A 249 28.90 -29.04 -19.58
N ALA A 250 28.12 -30.10 -19.80
CA ALA A 250 26.67 -30.03 -19.80
C ALA A 250 26.11 -29.64 -18.41
N ILE A 251 26.61 -30.27 -17.34
CA ILE A 251 26.20 -29.92 -15.96
C ILE A 251 26.59 -28.47 -15.64
N ALA A 252 27.83 -28.08 -15.94
CA ALA A 252 28.34 -26.73 -15.69
C ALA A 252 27.49 -25.69 -16.43
N LYS A 253 27.25 -25.85 -17.74
CA LYS A 253 26.41 -24.94 -18.52
C LYS A 253 24.99 -24.81 -17.96
N ARG A 254 24.35 -25.93 -17.59
CA ARG A 254 23.01 -25.91 -16.98
C ARG A 254 23.02 -25.19 -15.62
N ASN A 255 23.98 -25.49 -14.76
CA ASN A 255 24.10 -24.83 -13.46
C ASN A 255 24.39 -23.33 -13.61
N THR A 256 25.28 -22.93 -14.53
CA THR A 256 25.56 -21.51 -14.84
C THR A 256 24.30 -20.80 -15.32
N PHE A 257 23.50 -21.42 -16.21
CA PHE A 257 22.22 -20.85 -16.64
C PHE A 257 21.25 -20.61 -15.48
N LEU A 258 21.16 -21.56 -14.52
CA LEU A 258 20.30 -21.41 -13.34
C LEU A 258 20.86 -20.39 -12.33
N GLN A 259 22.17 -20.43 -12.03
CA GLN A 259 22.83 -19.60 -11.01
C GLN A 259 23.06 -18.15 -11.45
N GLU A 260 23.49 -17.93 -12.69
CA GLU A 260 23.80 -16.59 -13.21
C GLU A 260 22.63 -16.01 -14.01
N GLY A 261 21.85 -16.86 -14.69
CA GLY A 261 20.74 -16.43 -15.54
C GLY A 261 19.43 -16.22 -14.78
N LEU A 262 19.02 -17.15 -13.91
CA LEU A 262 17.69 -17.12 -13.28
C LEU A 262 17.70 -16.73 -11.80
N LEU A 263 18.64 -17.25 -11.00
CA LEU A 263 18.67 -16.98 -9.56
C LEU A 263 18.73 -15.47 -9.23
N PRO A 264 19.55 -14.64 -9.92
CA PRO A 264 19.63 -13.20 -9.62
C PRO A 264 18.34 -12.46 -9.99
N LEU A 265 17.56 -12.99 -10.94
CA LEU A 265 16.26 -12.43 -11.33
C LEU A 265 15.19 -12.65 -10.26
N VAL A 266 15.38 -13.60 -9.36
CA VAL A 266 14.37 -14.00 -8.37
C VAL A 266 14.78 -13.64 -6.95
N SER A 267 16.08 -13.44 -6.71
CA SER A 267 16.64 -13.21 -5.37
C SER A 267 16.22 -11.88 -4.74
N ASP A 268 16.05 -10.81 -5.54
CA ASP A 268 15.62 -9.50 -5.03
C ASP A 268 14.10 -9.42 -4.86
N CYS A 269 13.59 -10.04 -3.80
CA CYS A 269 12.16 -10.07 -3.49
C CYS A 269 11.57 -8.68 -3.17
N SER A 270 12.39 -7.75 -2.65
CA SER A 270 11.97 -6.37 -2.38
C SER A 270 11.66 -5.60 -3.66
N TYR A 271 12.46 -5.77 -4.71
CA TYR A 271 12.23 -5.14 -6.01
C TYR A 271 10.87 -5.53 -6.63
N PHE A 272 10.39 -6.74 -6.33
CA PHE A 272 9.09 -7.26 -6.78
C PHE A 272 7.91 -6.95 -5.84
N GLY A 273 8.12 -6.11 -4.81
CA GLY A 273 7.09 -5.80 -3.82
C GLY A 273 6.60 -7.05 -3.08
N TYR A 274 7.48 -8.02 -2.83
CA TYR A 274 7.18 -9.32 -2.21
C TYR A 274 6.09 -10.14 -2.93
N GLY A 275 5.90 -9.90 -4.23
CA GLY A 275 4.93 -10.56 -5.10
C GLY A 275 3.76 -9.66 -5.51
N ASP A 276 3.43 -8.62 -4.75
CA ASP A 276 2.28 -7.78 -5.08
C ASP A 276 2.53 -6.91 -6.32
N GLY A 277 3.76 -6.39 -6.48
CA GLY A 277 4.17 -5.65 -7.68
C GLY A 277 4.08 -6.48 -8.96
N VAL A 278 4.32 -7.79 -8.86
CA VAL A 278 4.17 -8.73 -10.00
C VAL A 278 2.70 -8.85 -10.40
N TRP A 279 1.79 -9.00 -9.43
CA TRP A 279 0.35 -9.07 -9.72
C TRP A 279 -0.17 -7.76 -10.32
N ARG A 280 0.26 -6.60 -9.80
CA ARG A 280 -0.11 -5.29 -10.34
C ARG A 280 0.25 -5.17 -11.81
N VAL A 281 1.53 -5.40 -12.15
CA VAL A 281 2.02 -5.39 -13.53
C VAL A 281 1.19 -6.34 -14.40
N PHE A 282 0.90 -7.55 -13.92
CA PHE A 282 0.09 -8.51 -14.68
C PHE A 282 -1.32 -7.98 -14.98
N PHE A 283 -2.04 -7.45 -13.98
CA PHE A 283 -3.40 -6.92 -14.18
C PHE A 283 -3.41 -5.70 -15.09
N ASP A 284 -2.45 -4.78 -14.93
CA ASP A 284 -2.34 -3.59 -15.78
C ASP A 284 -2.01 -3.96 -17.23
N SER A 285 -1.14 -4.96 -17.43
CA SER A 285 -0.80 -5.47 -18.75
C SER A 285 -2.01 -6.12 -19.44
N VAL A 286 -2.82 -6.89 -18.70
CA VAL A 286 -4.08 -7.45 -19.22
C VAL A 286 -5.09 -6.33 -19.53
N GLY A 287 -5.13 -5.28 -18.72
CA GLY A 287 -5.93 -4.08 -18.96
C GLY A 287 -5.55 -3.37 -20.27
N ALA A 288 -4.25 -3.15 -20.49
CA ALA A 288 -3.72 -2.52 -21.70
C ALA A 288 -4.01 -3.34 -22.96
N HIS A 289 -3.93 -4.67 -22.88
CA HIS A 289 -4.14 -5.59 -23.99
C HIS A 289 -5.53 -6.26 -24.02
N LYS A 290 -6.53 -5.72 -23.32
CA LYS A 290 -7.87 -6.34 -23.19
C LYS A 290 -8.51 -6.69 -24.54
N ARG A 291 -8.38 -5.80 -25.53
CA ARG A 291 -8.90 -6.02 -26.89
C ARG A 291 -8.19 -7.15 -27.61
N ASP A 292 -6.88 -7.28 -27.42
CA ASP A 292 -6.10 -8.34 -28.06
C ASP A 292 -6.37 -9.71 -27.41
N LEU A 293 -6.61 -9.74 -26.10
CA LEU A 293 -6.78 -10.99 -25.33
C LEU A 293 -8.20 -11.56 -25.42
N PHE A 294 -9.22 -10.71 -25.47
CA PHE A 294 -10.63 -11.12 -25.32
C PHE A 294 -11.54 -10.77 -26.51
N SER A 295 -10.98 -10.45 -27.68
CA SER A 295 -11.78 -10.12 -28.87
C SER A 295 -12.52 -11.33 -29.44
N SER A 296 -13.81 -11.16 -29.69
CA SER A 296 -14.66 -12.11 -30.43
C SER A 296 -14.22 -12.30 -31.89
N GLU A 297 -13.44 -11.38 -32.45
CA GLU A 297 -12.91 -11.46 -33.82
C GLU A 297 -11.83 -12.53 -33.96
N LYS A 298 -11.10 -12.85 -32.87
CA LYS A 298 -10.06 -13.88 -32.89
C LYS A 298 -10.64 -15.29 -32.76
N SER A 299 -11.52 -15.51 -31.79
CA SER A 299 -12.22 -16.79 -31.58
C SER A 299 -13.39 -16.64 -30.61
N SER A 300 -14.38 -17.53 -30.72
CA SER A 300 -15.47 -17.64 -29.74
C SER A 300 -14.95 -17.97 -28.33
N VAL A 301 -13.89 -18.77 -28.22
CA VAL A 301 -13.24 -19.13 -26.96
C VAL A 301 -12.64 -17.90 -26.26
N SER A 302 -12.03 -16.99 -27.02
CA SER A 302 -11.49 -15.72 -26.49
C SER A 302 -12.59 -14.84 -25.90
N ALA A 303 -13.77 -14.78 -26.54
CA ALA A 303 -14.93 -14.08 -26.00
C ALA A 303 -15.45 -14.72 -24.69
N THR A 304 -15.53 -16.06 -24.63
CA THR A 304 -15.90 -16.77 -23.39
C THR A 304 -14.89 -16.52 -22.27
N LEU A 305 -13.59 -16.51 -22.58
CA LEU A 305 -12.54 -16.16 -21.61
C LEU A 305 -12.68 -14.71 -21.12
N GLY A 306 -13.06 -13.78 -22.01
CA GLY A 306 -13.39 -12.41 -21.66
C GLY A 306 -14.56 -12.31 -20.68
N PHE A 307 -15.64 -13.06 -20.93
CA PHE A 307 -16.77 -13.15 -20.01
C PHE A 307 -16.34 -13.70 -18.64
N VAL A 308 -15.53 -14.76 -18.61
CA VAL A 308 -15.04 -15.35 -17.36
C VAL A 308 -14.12 -14.38 -16.61
N TRP A 309 -13.24 -13.69 -17.32
CA TRP A 309 -12.38 -12.66 -16.75
C TRP A 309 -13.22 -11.56 -16.10
N GLU A 310 -14.23 -11.05 -16.80
CA GLU A 310 -15.13 -10.04 -16.24
C GLU A 310 -15.90 -10.57 -15.03
N ALA A 311 -16.42 -11.80 -15.09
CA ALA A 311 -17.10 -12.43 -13.96
C ALA A 311 -16.20 -12.58 -12.73
N LEU A 312 -14.92 -12.90 -12.92
CA LEU A 312 -13.92 -12.95 -11.84
C LEU A 312 -13.67 -11.56 -11.25
N MET A 313 -13.50 -10.54 -12.09
CA MET A 313 -13.23 -9.17 -11.65
C MET A 313 -14.44 -8.51 -10.96
N MET A 314 -15.65 -9.06 -11.13
CA MET A 314 -16.88 -8.62 -10.48
C MET A 314 -17.12 -9.26 -9.10
N GLU A 315 -16.29 -10.23 -8.69
CA GLU A 315 -16.37 -10.79 -7.33
C GLU A 315 -16.03 -9.73 -6.28
N ASP A 316 -16.68 -9.79 -5.10
CA ASP A 316 -16.53 -8.77 -4.04
C ASP A 316 -15.06 -8.54 -3.61
N ALA A 317 -14.23 -9.59 -3.71
CA ALA A 317 -12.79 -9.50 -3.51
C ALA A 317 -12.08 -10.52 -4.40
N VAL A 318 -11.34 -10.02 -5.39
CA VAL A 318 -10.53 -10.85 -6.28
C VAL A 318 -9.32 -11.38 -5.51
N ARG A 319 -9.32 -12.68 -5.23
CA ARG A 319 -8.22 -13.33 -4.51
C ARG A 319 -7.18 -13.87 -5.50
N THR A 320 -5.91 -13.68 -5.18
CA THR A 320 -4.81 -14.27 -5.96
C THR A 320 -4.74 -15.78 -5.71
N PRO A 321 -4.71 -16.62 -6.76
CA PRO A 321 -4.71 -18.07 -6.59
C PRO A 321 -3.36 -18.58 -6.07
N ALA A 322 -3.39 -19.73 -5.39
CA ALA A 322 -2.18 -20.49 -5.11
C ALA A 322 -1.70 -21.19 -6.39
N MET A 323 -0.40 -21.26 -6.59
CA MET A 323 0.25 -21.79 -7.78
C MET A 323 1.48 -22.63 -7.45
N THR A 324 1.88 -23.48 -8.40
CA THR A 324 3.11 -24.28 -8.31
C THR A 324 4.35 -23.45 -8.68
N ALA A 325 5.53 -23.84 -8.21
CA ALA A 325 6.79 -23.13 -8.46
C ALA A 325 7.05 -22.75 -9.94
N PRO A 326 6.88 -23.64 -10.94
CA PRO A 326 7.11 -23.27 -12.34
C PRO A 326 6.14 -22.19 -12.86
N VAL A 327 4.90 -22.19 -12.34
CA VAL A 327 3.88 -21.19 -12.70
C VAL A 327 4.19 -19.84 -12.04
N ALA A 328 4.66 -19.85 -10.79
CA ALA A 328 5.10 -18.63 -10.10
C ALA A 328 6.30 -17.98 -10.81
N LEU A 329 7.28 -18.80 -11.23
CA LEU A 329 8.42 -18.31 -12.01
C LEU A 329 7.97 -17.77 -13.38
N TYR A 330 7.06 -18.46 -14.06
CA TYR A 330 6.54 -18.00 -15.35
C TYR A 330 5.78 -16.67 -15.22
N LEU A 331 4.90 -16.53 -14.23
CA LEU A 331 4.20 -15.27 -13.94
C LEU A 331 5.19 -14.13 -13.68
N LEU A 332 6.22 -14.38 -12.85
CA LEU A 332 7.27 -13.39 -12.56
C LEU A 332 7.99 -12.95 -13.84
N LEU A 333 8.45 -13.88 -14.67
CA LEU A 333 9.21 -13.56 -15.88
C LEU A 333 8.35 -12.87 -16.94
N VAL A 334 7.08 -13.27 -17.11
CA VAL A 334 6.13 -12.56 -17.99
C VAL A 334 5.90 -11.14 -17.49
N SER A 335 5.74 -10.96 -16.18
CA SER A 335 5.54 -9.62 -15.60
C SER A 335 6.80 -8.76 -15.75
N ILE A 336 8.00 -9.31 -15.66
CA ILE A 336 9.24 -8.56 -15.95
C ILE A 336 9.28 -8.09 -17.42
N ALA A 337 8.93 -8.98 -18.35
CA ALA A 337 8.91 -8.67 -19.78
C ALA A 337 7.88 -7.58 -20.13
N GLU A 338 6.68 -7.63 -19.53
CA GLU A 338 5.62 -6.65 -19.73
C GLU A 338 5.88 -5.33 -18.99
N SER A 339 6.46 -5.38 -17.79
CA SER A 339 6.87 -4.21 -17.03
C SER A 339 7.80 -3.32 -17.86
N HIS A 340 8.78 -3.89 -18.58
CA HIS A 340 9.66 -3.12 -19.47
C HIS A 340 8.90 -2.35 -20.56
N ARG A 341 7.77 -2.88 -21.04
CA ARG A 341 6.94 -2.24 -22.08
C ARG A 341 6.05 -1.14 -21.51
N CYS A 342 5.47 -1.41 -20.35
CA CYS A 342 4.50 -0.53 -19.69
C CYS A 342 5.18 0.69 -19.05
N ALA A 343 6.43 0.58 -18.61
CA ALA A 343 7.12 1.68 -17.94
C ALA A 343 7.41 2.90 -18.84
N PRO A 344 7.38 4.12 -18.26
CA PRO A 344 7.75 5.35 -18.95
C PRO A 344 9.23 5.34 -19.34
N ALA A 345 9.60 6.14 -20.36
CA ALA A 345 10.94 6.12 -20.96
C ALA A 345 12.09 6.30 -19.95
N GLU A 346 11.88 7.09 -18.91
CA GLU A 346 12.85 7.38 -17.84
C GLU A 346 13.14 6.15 -16.95
N LEU A 347 12.13 5.30 -16.72
CA LEU A 347 12.21 4.13 -15.81
C LEU A 347 12.42 2.79 -16.54
N LYS A 348 12.53 2.81 -17.87
CA LYS A 348 12.72 1.58 -18.67
C LYS A 348 14.03 0.88 -18.36
N THR A 349 15.08 1.63 -18.04
CA THR A 349 16.42 1.09 -17.80
C THR A 349 16.64 0.73 -16.34
N ALA A 350 16.14 1.55 -15.41
CA ALA A 350 16.35 1.37 -13.98
C ALA A 350 15.16 1.92 -13.19
N SER A 351 14.78 1.20 -12.14
CA SER A 351 13.70 1.56 -11.21
C SER A 351 13.99 1.00 -9.81
N ALA A 352 13.42 1.58 -8.78
CA ALA A 352 13.51 1.06 -7.41
C ALA A 352 12.60 -0.16 -7.21
N GLN A 353 11.45 -0.20 -7.91
CA GLN A 353 10.50 -1.31 -7.89
C GLN A 353 10.05 -1.70 -9.31
N LEU A 354 9.45 -2.88 -9.47
CA LEU A 354 8.98 -3.39 -10.76
C LEU A 354 7.75 -2.62 -11.29
N ASP A 355 6.84 -2.22 -10.40
CA ASP A 355 5.57 -1.56 -10.68
C ASP A 355 5.66 -0.02 -10.72
N GLU A 356 6.86 0.53 -10.47
CA GLU A 356 7.11 1.97 -10.46
C GLU A 356 6.79 2.61 -11.82
N GLY A 357 5.91 3.61 -11.81
CA GLY A 357 5.47 4.37 -12.99
C GLY A 357 4.41 3.68 -13.85
N ILE A 358 3.87 2.53 -13.43
CA ILE A 358 2.78 1.84 -14.14
C ILE A 358 1.42 2.39 -13.70
N GLU A 359 1.25 2.76 -12.43
CA GLU A 359 0.08 3.50 -11.95
C GLU A 359 0.26 5.03 -12.09
N VAL A 360 -0.79 5.71 -12.53
CA VAL A 360 -0.80 7.18 -12.73
C VAL A 360 -1.04 7.95 -11.41
N ALA A 361 -1.33 7.27 -10.29
CA ALA A 361 -1.83 7.90 -9.07
C ALA A 361 -1.28 7.34 -7.74
N GLU A 362 -0.03 6.85 -7.68
CA GLU A 362 0.56 6.53 -6.39
C GLU A 362 0.89 7.83 -5.62
N GLN A 363 0.08 8.16 -4.61
CA GLN A 363 0.45 9.14 -3.60
C GLN A 363 1.53 8.51 -2.72
N HIS A 364 2.79 8.61 -3.14
CA HIS A 364 3.89 8.23 -2.27
C HIS A 364 3.80 9.06 -0.99
N VAL A 365 3.89 8.38 0.15
CA VAL A 365 4.08 9.05 1.44
C VAL A 365 5.33 9.90 1.27
N VAL A 366 5.18 11.23 1.32
CA VAL A 366 6.31 12.15 1.20
C VAL A 366 7.25 11.86 2.36
N CYS A 367 8.27 11.06 2.09
CA CYS A 367 9.32 10.78 3.05
C CYS A 367 9.99 12.09 3.43
N ALA A 368 10.46 12.16 4.67
CA ALA A 368 11.29 13.28 5.09
C ALA A 368 12.44 13.46 4.07
N PRO A 369 12.78 14.69 3.66
CA PRO A 369 13.65 14.96 2.51
C PRO A 369 15.07 14.40 2.62
N PHE A 370 15.47 13.93 3.80
CA PHE A 370 16.79 13.35 4.07
C PHE A 370 16.68 12.02 4.83
N ALA A 371 15.62 11.22 4.61
CA ALA A 371 15.35 10.04 5.42
C ALA A 371 16.45 8.97 5.34
N HIS A 372 17.16 8.88 4.21
CA HIS A 372 18.16 7.83 3.96
C HIS A 372 19.56 8.21 4.47
N LEU A 373 19.80 9.50 4.73
CA LEU A 373 21.07 9.98 5.28
C LEU A 373 21.26 9.65 6.77
N SER A 374 22.49 9.26 7.10
CA SER A 374 22.91 9.04 8.49
C SER A 374 22.73 10.31 9.33
N PRO A 375 22.19 10.20 10.56
CA PRO A 375 22.02 11.34 11.45
C PRO A 375 23.36 12.00 11.83
N ILE A 376 24.49 11.28 11.73
CA ILE A 376 25.82 11.83 12.00
C ILE A 376 26.21 12.85 10.92
N VAL A 377 25.94 12.55 9.65
CA VAL A 377 26.25 13.45 8.52
C VAL A 377 25.41 14.71 8.64
N LYS A 378 24.10 14.54 8.87
CA LYS A 378 23.16 15.65 9.13
C LYS A 378 23.62 16.54 10.29
N ARG A 379 24.02 15.94 11.41
CA ARG A 379 24.53 16.67 12.59
C ARG A 379 25.80 17.44 12.29
N ARG A 380 26.77 16.84 11.60
CA ARG A 380 28.04 17.50 11.28
C ARG A 380 27.81 18.73 10.41
N PHE A 381 27.00 18.58 9.36
CA PHE A 381 26.61 19.68 8.49
C PHE A 381 25.88 20.78 9.28
N ALA A 382 24.83 20.43 10.04
CA ALA A 382 24.07 21.40 10.83
C ALA A 382 24.94 22.08 11.91
N THR A 383 25.90 21.36 12.51
CA THR A 383 26.84 21.94 13.48
C THR A 383 27.71 23.02 12.84
N TYR A 384 28.22 22.76 11.64
CA TYR A 384 29.04 23.71 10.91
C TYR A 384 28.22 24.94 10.49
N ALA A 385 27.08 24.71 9.83
CA ALA A 385 26.19 25.76 9.34
C ALA A 385 25.64 26.66 10.47
N VAL A 386 25.23 26.07 11.61
CA VAL A 386 24.76 26.86 12.76
C VAL A 386 25.91 27.65 13.40
N LYS A 387 27.12 27.08 13.50
CA LYS A 387 28.29 27.82 14.03
C LYS A 387 28.66 29.00 13.14
N GLU A 388 28.62 28.83 11.83
CA GLU A 388 28.90 29.88 10.85
C GLU A 388 27.87 31.01 10.96
N LEU A 389 26.57 30.68 11.01
CA LEU A 389 25.50 31.67 11.21
C LEU A 389 25.64 32.42 12.53
N LEU A 390 26.04 31.76 13.61
CA LEU A 390 26.27 32.40 14.92
C LEU A 390 27.56 33.23 15.00
N GLY A 391 28.44 33.11 14.00
CA GLY A 391 29.66 33.89 13.88
C GLY A 391 29.41 35.32 13.38
N GLU A 392 28.34 35.53 12.62
CA GLU A 392 28.01 36.79 11.97
C GLU A 392 26.72 37.42 12.50
N MET A 393 26.69 38.74 12.65
CA MET A 393 25.51 39.45 13.16
C MET A 393 24.28 39.25 12.25
N LYS A 394 24.48 39.38 10.93
CA LYS A 394 23.43 39.11 9.93
C LYS A 394 23.04 37.62 9.87
N GLY A 395 23.92 36.72 10.29
CA GLY A 395 23.65 35.28 10.39
C GLY A 395 22.77 34.94 11.58
N CYS A 396 23.07 35.48 12.76
CA CYS A 396 22.26 35.34 13.98
C CYS A 396 20.83 35.84 13.76
N HIS A 397 20.67 37.00 13.12
CA HIS A 397 19.36 37.58 12.83
C HIS A 397 18.50 36.67 11.94
N ARG A 398 19.10 36.14 10.86
CA ARG A 398 18.44 35.22 9.92
C ARG A 398 18.03 33.93 10.62
N LEU A 399 18.92 33.36 11.43
CA LEU A 399 18.65 32.16 12.21
C LEU A 399 17.54 32.38 13.24
N ALA A 400 17.57 33.49 13.98
CA ALA A 400 16.55 33.82 14.99
C ALA A 400 15.16 33.97 14.36
N LYS A 401 15.07 34.58 13.18
CA LYS A 401 13.82 34.71 12.42
C LYS A 401 13.29 33.35 11.94
N ALA A 402 14.15 32.50 11.37
CA ALA A 402 13.79 31.17 10.90
C ALA A 402 13.38 30.23 12.06
N LEU A 403 14.06 30.30 13.21
CA LEU A 403 13.67 29.56 14.41
C LEU A 403 12.31 30.01 14.95
N ARG A 404 12.00 31.32 14.85
CA ARG A 404 10.70 31.85 15.26
C ARG A 404 9.57 31.38 14.35
N SER A 405 9.78 31.34 13.03
CA SER A 405 8.77 30.80 12.09
C SER A 405 8.54 29.30 12.31
N ALA A 406 9.58 28.56 12.70
CA ALA A 406 9.47 27.15 13.10
C ALA A 406 8.94 26.92 14.53
N LYS A 407 8.51 27.99 15.25
CA LYS A 407 7.98 27.95 16.63
C LYS A 407 8.98 27.48 17.69
N LEU A 408 10.27 27.55 17.42
CA LEU A 408 11.36 27.26 18.35
C LEU A 408 11.76 28.54 19.11
N TYR A 409 10.86 29.04 19.96
CA TYR A 409 10.98 30.36 20.58
C TYR A 409 12.19 30.50 21.51
N ASP A 410 12.53 29.46 22.29
CA ASP A 410 13.67 29.51 23.20
C ASP A 410 15.00 29.62 22.45
N PHE A 411 15.17 28.82 21.40
CA PHE A 411 16.35 28.89 20.52
C PHE A 411 16.37 30.18 19.70
N SER A 412 15.22 30.69 19.26
CA SER A 412 15.13 32.00 18.60
C SER A 412 15.60 33.13 19.52
N ARG A 413 15.17 33.12 20.79
CA ARG A 413 15.59 34.09 21.80
C ARG A 413 17.10 34.00 22.05
N ASP A 414 17.63 32.80 22.18
CA ASP A 414 19.06 32.60 22.41
C ASP A 414 19.92 32.98 21.19
N ALA A 415 19.44 32.75 19.96
CA ALA A 415 20.10 33.21 18.73
C ALA A 415 20.09 34.76 18.61
N ALA A 416 18.97 35.41 18.96
CA ALA A 416 18.88 36.87 19.03
C ALA A 416 19.75 37.46 20.16
N LEU A 417 19.91 36.73 21.27
CA LEU A 417 20.86 37.11 22.32
C LEU A 417 22.30 37.02 21.80
N CYS A 418 22.65 35.99 21.03
CA CYS A 418 23.96 35.91 20.38
C CYS A 418 24.18 37.04 19.35
N GLU A 419 23.14 37.53 18.69
CA GLU A 419 23.18 38.74 17.85
C GLU A 419 23.52 39.99 18.69
N ALA A 420 22.84 40.17 19.82
CA ALA A 420 23.11 41.30 20.73
C ALA A 420 24.52 41.23 21.35
N MET A 421 25.01 40.03 21.67
CA MET A 421 26.39 39.81 22.15
C MET A 421 27.47 40.01 21.06
N LEU A 422 27.07 40.15 19.80
CA LEU A 422 27.95 40.56 18.70
C LEU A 422 28.00 42.08 18.54
N ASP A 423 27.01 42.80 19.06
CA ASP A 423 26.93 44.27 19.05
C ASP A 423 27.63 44.88 20.28
N ASP A 424 28.93 44.66 20.40
CA ASP A 424 29.69 45.00 21.61
C ASP A 424 30.13 46.48 21.65
N ARG A 425 29.80 47.32 20.67
CA ARG A 425 30.38 48.68 20.55
C ARG A 425 30.05 49.60 21.72
N GLU A 426 28.84 49.54 22.24
CA GLU A 426 28.41 50.37 23.38
C GLU A 426 28.92 49.80 24.71
N LEU A 427 28.93 48.47 24.86
CA LEU A 427 29.47 47.78 26.03
C LEU A 427 30.99 47.98 26.18
N LEU A 428 31.74 47.90 25.07
CA LEU A 428 33.19 48.14 25.06
C LEU A 428 33.54 49.59 25.41
N ARG A 429 32.66 50.56 25.09
CA ARG A 429 32.80 51.96 25.49
C ARG A 429 32.47 52.17 26.96
N ALA A 430 31.43 51.51 27.47
CA ALA A 430 31.02 51.58 28.88
C ALA A 430 32.06 50.95 29.82
N ASP A 431 32.70 49.84 29.43
CA ASP A 431 33.73 49.17 30.25
C ASP A 431 34.95 50.05 30.58
N VAL A 432 35.18 51.10 29.80
CA VAL A 432 36.34 51.97 29.88
C VAL A 432 35.96 53.35 30.43
N GLU A 433 34.68 53.61 30.68
CA GLU A 433 34.18 54.93 31.07
C GLU A 433 34.91 55.49 32.32
N ASP A 434 35.09 54.65 33.34
CA ASP A 434 35.78 55.02 34.59
C ASP A 434 37.32 55.07 34.43
N MET A 435 37.88 54.33 33.47
CA MET A 435 39.33 54.27 33.25
C MET A 435 39.87 55.52 32.55
N VAL A 436 39.00 56.21 31.82
CA VAL A 436 39.36 57.38 31.03
C VAL A 436 39.76 58.56 31.92
N GLU A 437 39.25 58.69 33.15
CA GLU A 437 39.52 59.83 34.03
C GLU A 437 41.01 60.10 34.30
N ARG A 438 41.87 59.10 34.14
CA ARG A 438 43.33 59.26 34.36
C ARG A 438 44.06 59.89 33.16
N PHE A 439 43.40 60.14 32.02
CA PHE A 439 43.97 60.73 30.80
C PHE A 439 44.09 62.27 30.80
N ASP A 440 43.85 62.94 31.93
CA ASP A 440 43.94 64.41 32.07
C ASP A 440 45.34 64.98 31.71
N SER A 441 46.41 64.19 31.88
CA SER A 441 47.79 64.63 31.67
C SER A 441 48.23 64.46 30.21
N THR A 442 48.24 65.57 29.45
CA THR A 442 48.62 65.57 28.02
C THR A 442 50.03 65.05 27.75
N ALA A 443 50.98 65.27 28.66
CA ALA A 443 52.36 64.80 28.51
C ALA A 443 52.49 63.27 28.64
N GLU A 444 51.71 62.66 29.54
CA GLU A 444 51.73 61.20 29.77
C GLU A 444 51.02 60.46 28.63
N VAL A 445 49.92 61.03 28.11
CA VAL A 445 49.19 60.50 26.96
C VAL A 445 50.05 60.52 25.69
N LYS A 446 50.81 61.59 25.44
CA LYS A 446 51.77 61.67 24.32
C LYS A 446 52.83 60.56 24.38
N SER A 447 53.37 60.27 25.57
CA SER A 447 54.35 59.20 25.77
C SER A 447 53.76 57.81 25.49
N LEU A 448 52.50 57.59 25.86
CA LEU A 448 51.78 56.34 25.64
C LEU A 448 51.43 56.17 24.15
N LEU A 449 50.96 57.21 23.48
CA LEU A 449 50.65 57.21 22.05
C LEU A 449 51.91 57.02 21.19
N HIS A 450 53.02 57.68 21.55
CA HIS A 450 54.32 57.48 20.90
C HIS A 450 54.78 56.02 21.03
N SER A 451 54.59 55.40 22.20
CA SER A 451 54.93 53.99 22.43
C SER A 451 54.04 53.03 21.62
N LEU A 452 52.73 53.30 21.54
CA LEU A 452 51.80 52.51 20.73
C LEU A 452 52.11 52.58 19.23
N MET A 453 52.48 53.76 18.72
CA MET A 453 52.86 53.97 17.32
C MET A 453 54.23 53.37 16.97
N SER A 454 55.13 53.24 17.96
CA SER A 454 56.44 52.58 17.78
C SER A 454 56.38 51.04 17.77
N GLY A 455 55.24 50.44 18.10
CA GLY A 455 55.05 48.99 18.12
C GLY A 455 55.00 48.34 16.72
N THR A 456 54.93 47.01 16.65
CA THR A 456 54.87 46.23 15.39
C THR A 456 53.46 45.92 14.89
N ASP A 457 52.43 46.16 15.71
CA ASP A 457 51.05 45.76 15.40
C ASP A 457 50.33 46.77 14.48
N SER A 458 50.00 46.35 13.26
CA SER A 458 49.40 47.20 12.22
C SER A 458 47.95 47.59 12.53
N ALA A 459 47.19 46.78 13.26
CA ALA A 459 45.81 47.06 13.62
C ALA A 459 45.71 48.20 14.64
N ILE A 460 46.67 48.26 15.57
CA ILE A 460 46.81 49.33 16.56
C ILE A 460 47.15 50.65 15.88
N LYS A 461 48.12 50.63 14.95
CA LYS A 461 48.51 51.82 14.19
C LYS A 461 47.37 52.36 13.35
N ALA A 462 46.63 51.50 12.65
CA ALA A 462 45.48 51.91 11.85
C ALA A 462 44.38 52.53 12.71
N HIS A 463 44.08 51.95 13.88
CA HIS A 463 43.07 52.49 14.80
C HIS A 463 43.48 53.85 15.39
N VAL A 464 44.74 53.99 15.80
CA VAL A 464 45.30 55.26 16.29
C VAL A 464 45.34 56.31 15.19
N CYS A 465 45.76 55.96 13.96
CA CYS A 465 45.76 56.90 12.83
C CYS A 465 44.34 57.35 12.46
N HIS A 466 43.35 56.45 12.49
CA HIS A 466 41.95 56.76 12.23
C HIS A 466 41.36 57.69 13.30
N LEU A 467 41.60 57.40 14.59
CA LEU A 467 41.17 58.25 15.70
C LEU A 467 41.82 59.63 15.66
N PHE A 468 43.13 59.66 15.36
CA PHE A 468 43.90 60.89 15.34
C PHE A 468 43.92 61.62 13.98
N GLN A 469 43.13 61.17 13.00
CA GLN A 469 43.06 61.69 11.63
C GLN A 469 44.44 61.88 10.97
N LEU A 470 45.39 61.01 11.30
CA LEU A 470 46.76 61.05 10.76
C LEU A 470 46.78 60.46 9.35
N SER A 471 47.59 61.03 8.45
CA SER A 471 47.73 60.52 7.08
C SER A 471 48.24 59.07 7.07
N VAL A 472 47.69 58.23 6.19
CA VAL A 472 47.97 56.78 6.09
C VAL A 472 49.47 56.46 5.98
N ASP A 473 50.28 57.35 5.39
CA ASP A 473 51.73 57.20 5.22
C ASP A 473 52.55 57.30 6.53
N ALA A 474 51.97 57.87 7.60
CA ALA A 474 52.59 57.94 8.92
C ALA A 474 52.59 56.59 9.66
N GLY A 475 51.79 55.61 9.20
CA GLY A 475 51.71 54.28 9.80
C GLY A 475 52.84 53.32 9.37
N HIS A 476 53.64 53.67 8.36
CA HIS A 476 54.64 52.77 7.76
C HIS A 476 56.09 53.22 7.93
N SER A 477 56.34 54.44 8.41
CA SER A 477 57.68 54.99 8.63
C SER A 477 57.79 55.58 10.04
N ASN A 478 59.00 55.51 10.63
CA ASN A 478 59.35 56.10 11.95
C ASN A 478 59.36 57.65 11.89
N HIS A 479 58.33 58.27 11.31
CA HIS A 479 58.17 59.72 11.38
C HIS A 479 57.73 60.11 12.80
N LEU A 480 58.48 61.03 13.41
CA LEU A 480 58.07 61.70 14.65
C LEU A 480 56.74 62.42 14.39
N VAL A 481 55.64 61.84 14.88
CA VAL A 481 54.32 62.46 14.85
C VAL A 481 54.35 63.68 15.76
N ASP A 482 54.02 64.85 15.21
CA ASP A 482 53.79 66.05 16.01
C ASP A 482 52.45 65.92 16.74
N TRP A 483 52.53 65.41 17.98
CA TRP A 483 51.36 65.19 18.81
C TRP A 483 50.68 66.48 19.26
N ASP A 484 51.35 67.64 19.22
CA ASP A 484 50.72 68.92 19.54
C ASP A 484 49.76 69.34 18.42
N ALA A 485 50.18 69.18 17.16
CA ALA A 485 49.31 69.38 16.01
C ALA A 485 48.14 68.37 15.99
N ALA A 486 48.43 67.08 16.17
CA ALA A 486 47.43 66.01 16.12
C ALA A 486 46.37 66.10 17.25
N MET A 487 46.76 66.51 18.46
CA MET A 487 45.82 66.70 19.57
C MET A 487 44.98 67.97 19.41
N SER A 488 45.51 68.99 18.72
CA SER A 488 44.77 70.22 18.40
C SER A 488 43.72 70.02 17.30
N THR A 489 44.00 69.19 16.29
CA THR A 489 43.06 68.87 15.19
C THR A 489 41.79 68.14 15.66
N ILE A 490 41.82 67.56 16.85
CA ILE A 490 40.75 66.72 17.39
C ILE A 490 40.10 67.35 18.64
N ASP A 491 40.45 68.61 18.96
CA ASP A 491 39.94 69.31 20.13
C ASP A 491 40.09 68.50 21.42
N TRP A 492 41.28 67.92 21.65
CA TRP A 492 41.55 67.11 22.85
C TRP A 492 41.21 67.88 24.13
N SER A 493 41.47 69.18 24.19
CA SER A 493 41.13 70.03 25.35
C SER A 493 39.66 69.96 25.78
N HIS A 494 38.73 69.76 24.84
CA HIS A 494 37.28 69.74 25.12
C HIS A 494 36.66 68.35 24.99
N ARG A 495 37.26 67.43 24.22
CA ARG A 495 36.69 66.10 23.91
C ARG A 495 37.60 64.92 24.25
N TRP A 496 38.67 65.12 25.03
CA TRP A 496 39.62 64.06 25.39
C TRP A 496 38.96 62.82 25.99
N ARG A 497 37.86 62.98 26.76
CA ARG A 497 37.12 61.84 27.32
C ARG A 497 36.51 60.93 26.26
N GLU A 498 35.95 61.52 25.20
CA GLU A 498 35.35 60.75 24.11
C GLU A 498 36.43 60.02 23.30
N HIS A 499 37.54 60.70 23.00
CA HIS A 499 38.63 60.11 22.22
C HIS A 499 39.46 59.07 22.99
N ALA A 500 39.69 59.26 24.29
CA ALA A 500 40.31 58.25 25.14
C ALA A 500 39.42 57.01 25.32
N ARG A 501 38.09 57.21 25.40
CA ARG A 501 37.11 56.12 25.44
C ARG A 501 37.14 55.32 24.13
N GLU A 502 37.17 55.98 22.98
CA GLU A 502 37.28 55.31 21.69
C GLU A 502 38.63 54.60 21.49
N LEU A 503 39.72 55.18 21.97
CA LEU A 503 41.06 54.59 21.91
C LEU A 503 41.14 53.27 22.68
N LEU A 504 40.60 53.22 23.91
CA LEU A 504 40.63 52.05 24.78
C LEU A 504 39.44 51.08 24.57
N SER A 505 38.38 51.53 23.88
CA SER A 505 37.28 50.65 23.47
C SER A 505 37.75 49.56 22.50
N HIS A 506 38.83 49.82 21.75
CA HIS A 506 39.40 48.82 20.86
C HIS A 506 40.20 47.77 21.68
N PRO A 507 39.97 46.47 21.47
CA PRO A 507 40.53 45.42 22.34
C PRO A 507 42.05 45.27 22.19
N ALA A 508 42.57 45.38 20.96
CA ALA A 508 44.01 45.27 20.72
C ALA A 508 44.81 46.45 21.31
N THR A 509 44.23 47.66 21.30
CA THR A 509 44.87 48.85 21.87
C THR A 509 44.85 48.78 23.40
N LEU A 510 43.75 48.31 24.02
CA LEU A 510 43.69 48.09 25.47
C LEU A 510 44.74 47.07 25.95
N GLU A 511 44.91 45.97 25.23
CA GLU A 511 45.91 44.94 25.58
C GLU A 511 47.34 45.43 25.39
N ALA A 512 47.62 46.23 24.35
CA ALA A 512 48.92 46.85 24.17
C ALA A 512 49.20 47.91 25.25
N VAL A 513 48.21 48.71 25.64
CA VAL A 513 48.32 49.65 26.76
C VAL A 513 48.63 48.91 28.06
N TYR A 514 47.96 47.80 28.37
CA TYR A 514 48.28 46.96 29.53
C TYR A 514 49.75 46.49 29.53
N ARG A 515 50.24 45.96 28.39
CA ARG A 515 51.63 45.49 28.27
C ARG A 515 52.63 46.63 28.47
N LEU A 516 52.36 47.80 27.88
CA LEU A 516 53.20 48.99 28.02
C LEU A 516 53.23 49.50 29.47
N LEU A 517 52.07 49.54 30.14
CA LEU A 517 51.96 49.97 31.52
C LEU A 517 52.67 49.00 32.49
N LYS A 518 52.49 47.68 32.30
CA LYS A 518 53.16 46.64 33.10
C LYS A 518 54.69 46.67 32.97
N ASN A 519 55.19 46.97 31.76
CA ASN A 519 56.63 47.09 31.53
C ASN A 519 57.20 48.38 32.14
N ALA A 520 56.43 49.46 32.17
CA ALA A 520 56.86 50.76 32.70
C ALA A 520 56.82 50.84 34.24
N THR A 521 55.87 50.18 34.91
CA THR A 521 55.80 50.14 36.39
C THR A 521 56.87 49.24 37.02
N GLY A 522 57.41 48.27 36.28
CA GLY A 522 58.54 47.43 36.72
C GLY A 522 59.90 48.16 36.77
N ALA A 523 60.02 49.34 36.17
CA ALA A 523 61.22 50.18 36.25
C ALA A 523 61.16 51.08 37.51
N LYS A 524 62.11 50.92 38.44
CA LYS A 524 62.20 51.72 39.66
C LYS A 524 62.26 53.23 39.30
N HIS A 525 61.20 53.98 39.63
CA HIS A 525 60.99 55.45 39.55
C HIS A 525 59.78 55.94 38.72
N ALA A 526 58.60 55.30 38.83
CA ALA A 526 57.36 55.84 38.26
C ALA A 526 56.44 56.45 39.35
N THR A 527 56.59 57.75 39.61
CA THR A 527 55.60 58.55 40.37
C THR A 527 54.77 59.38 39.39
N LYS A 528 53.94 58.70 38.58
CA LYS A 528 53.05 59.32 37.57
C LYS A 528 51.67 58.68 37.61
N ARG A 529 50.62 59.46 37.29
CA ARG A 529 49.22 59.09 37.55
C ARG A 529 48.68 58.01 36.58
N LEU A 530 49.17 58.00 35.33
CA LEU A 530 48.88 56.95 34.34
C LEU A 530 49.75 55.68 34.48
N PHE A 531 50.94 55.78 35.09
CA PHE A 531 51.88 54.66 35.25
C PHE A 531 51.91 54.17 36.71
N SER A 532 50.75 53.81 37.26
CA SER A 532 50.61 53.29 38.63
C SER A 532 50.22 51.81 38.64
N GLU A 533 50.60 51.09 39.70
CA GLU A 533 50.19 49.69 39.89
C GLU A 533 48.66 49.53 40.01
N GLU A 534 47.98 50.51 40.61
CA GLU A 534 46.52 50.56 40.72
C GLU A 534 45.84 50.61 39.34
N TYR A 535 46.36 51.42 38.42
CA TYR A 535 45.79 51.54 37.08
C TYR A 535 46.08 50.29 36.23
N VAL A 536 47.25 49.67 36.40
CA VAL A 536 47.56 48.37 35.77
C VAL A 536 46.55 47.30 36.21
N ALA A 537 46.19 47.26 37.51
CA ALA A 537 45.18 46.33 38.02
C ALA A 537 43.76 46.63 37.47
N GLU A 538 43.39 47.90 37.29
CA GLU A 538 42.12 48.30 36.65
C GLU A 538 42.05 47.87 35.17
N VAL A 539 43.15 48.05 34.42
CA VAL A 539 43.25 47.61 33.01
C VAL A 539 43.27 46.07 32.91
N GLU A 540 43.94 45.39 33.85
CA GLU A 540 43.93 43.92 33.91
C GLU A 540 42.54 43.37 34.22
N ALA A 541 41.82 43.98 35.17
CA ALA A 541 40.46 43.60 35.53
C ALA A 541 39.49 43.78 34.35
N THR A 542 39.60 44.85 33.56
CA THR A 542 38.75 45.05 32.37
C THR A 542 39.09 44.09 31.23
N LEU A 543 40.38 43.79 31.00
CA LEU A 543 40.79 42.72 30.09
C LEU A 543 40.27 41.34 30.52
N HIS A 544 40.29 41.04 31.83
CA HIS A 544 39.74 39.80 32.36
C HIS A 544 38.22 39.71 32.16
N ARG A 545 37.47 40.78 32.44
CA ARG A 545 36.02 40.87 32.18
C ARG A 545 35.69 40.67 30.69
N ARG A 546 36.47 41.27 29.77
CA ARG A 546 36.29 41.08 28.32
C ARG A 546 36.55 39.63 27.89
N LYS A 547 37.59 38.98 28.44
CA LYS A 547 37.87 37.56 28.20
C LYS A 547 36.77 36.63 28.74
N GLU A 548 36.24 36.91 29.93
CA GLU A 548 35.11 36.17 30.51
C GLU A 548 33.85 36.30 29.66
N ARG A 549 33.50 37.51 29.21
CA ARG A 549 32.33 37.74 28.33
C ARG A 549 32.46 37.00 26.99
N ALA A 550 33.65 37.01 26.38
CA ALA A 550 33.92 36.23 25.18
C ALA A 550 33.79 34.71 25.44
N GLY A 551 34.21 34.25 26.62
CA GLY A 551 34.01 32.87 27.10
C GLY A 551 32.53 32.51 27.24
N VAL A 552 31.72 33.37 27.89
CA VAL A 552 30.27 33.20 28.05
C VAL A 552 29.57 33.16 26.70
N ARG A 553 29.95 34.03 25.77
CA ARG A 553 29.41 34.04 24.40
C ARG A 553 29.68 32.72 23.69
N ARG A 554 30.92 32.24 23.73
CA ARG A 554 31.31 30.96 23.10
C ARG A 554 30.54 29.80 23.73
N ALA A 555 30.41 29.76 25.06
CA ALA A 555 29.64 28.75 25.77
C ALA A 555 28.15 28.77 25.37
N ARG A 556 27.55 29.95 25.22
CA ARG A 556 26.14 30.09 24.80
C ARG A 556 25.91 29.65 23.36
N ALA A 557 26.80 30.06 22.45
CA ALA A 557 26.75 29.61 21.05
C ALA A 557 26.92 28.08 20.94
N GLU A 558 27.83 27.49 21.72
CA GLU A 558 27.99 26.03 21.78
C GLU A 558 26.76 25.33 22.36
N GLN A 559 26.13 25.89 23.39
CA GLN A 559 24.89 25.33 23.96
C GLN A 559 23.76 25.34 22.93
N LEU A 560 23.60 26.43 22.18
CA LEU A 560 22.61 26.52 21.10
C LEU A 560 22.89 25.51 19.98
N VAL A 561 24.14 25.40 19.56
CA VAL A 561 24.59 24.41 18.57
C VAL A 561 24.28 23.00 19.06
N ARG A 562 24.60 22.65 20.31
CA ARG A 562 24.32 21.31 20.88
C ARG A 562 22.82 21.02 20.94
N GLY A 563 22.00 22.02 21.28
CA GLY A 563 20.54 21.90 21.32
C GLY A 563 19.93 21.64 19.95
N LEU A 564 20.22 22.53 18.98
CA LEU A 564 19.70 22.44 17.61
C LEU A 564 20.24 21.21 16.85
N THR A 565 21.44 20.74 17.21
CA THR A 565 22.02 19.53 16.61
C THR A 565 21.75 18.28 17.45
N SER A 566 20.79 18.29 18.39
CA SER A 566 20.36 17.08 19.10
C SER A 566 19.70 16.08 18.15
N TYR A 567 19.82 14.78 18.42
CA TYR A 567 19.28 13.74 17.52
C TYR A 567 17.77 13.89 17.25
N GLU A 568 17.01 14.39 18.23
CA GLU A 568 15.57 14.64 18.10
C GLU A 568 15.26 15.83 17.19
N GLN A 569 16.13 16.84 17.14
CA GLN A 569 15.84 18.11 16.46
C GLN A 569 16.51 18.27 15.10
N VAL A 570 17.52 17.46 14.75
CA VAL A 570 18.35 17.65 13.55
C VAL A 570 17.54 17.77 12.26
N ASP A 571 16.51 16.94 12.06
CA ASP A 571 15.68 17.02 10.84
C ASP A 571 14.89 18.34 10.79
N SER A 572 14.38 18.83 11.93
CA SER A 572 13.72 20.14 12.03
C SER A 572 14.70 21.30 11.83
N THR A 573 15.93 21.16 12.34
CA THR A 573 17.00 22.16 12.19
C THR A 573 17.44 22.29 10.74
N LEU A 574 17.49 21.21 9.97
CA LEU A 574 17.78 21.28 8.53
C LEU A 574 16.71 22.09 7.77
N ALA A 575 15.43 21.92 8.10
CA ALA A 575 14.36 22.73 7.53
C ALA A 575 14.53 24.23 7.89
N VAL A 576 14.86 24.53 9.15
CA VAL A 576 15.16 25.90 9.61
C VAL A 576 16.37 26.50 8.89
N LEU A 577 17.42 25.70 8.66
CA LEU A 577 18.62 26.16 7.94
C LEU A 577 18.31 26.51 6.48
N ARG A 578 17.44 25.75 5.83
CA ARG A 578 16.93 26.08 4.48
C ARG A 578 16.18 27.41 4.49
N ASP A 579 15.30 27.63 5.47
CA ASP A 579 14.55 28.90 5.63
C ASP A 579 15.46 30.09 6.00
N ALA A 580 16.58 29.84 6.68
CA ALA A 580 17.60 30.84 6.99
C ALA A 580 18.48 31.21 5.78
N GLY A 581 18.32 30.51 4.65
CA GLY A 581 19.05 30.76 3.40
C GLY A 581 20.36 29.98 3.26
N VAL A 582 20.56 28.89 4.01
CA VAL A 582 21.72 28.01 3.85
C VAL A 582 21.44 26.98 2.75
N SER A 583 22.35 26.87 1.78
CA SER A 583 22.25 25.86 0.72
C SER A 583 22.43 24.44 1.29
N LEU A 584 21.45 23.57 1.07
CA LEU A 584 21.50 22.15 1.49
C LEU A 584 21.95 21.21 0.36
N GLN A 585 22.49 21.75 -0.73
CA GLN A 585 22.87 20.96 -1.91
C GLN A 585 23.83 19.82 -1.60
N GLU A 586 24.76 19.98 -0.64
CA GLU A 586 25.66 18.90 -0.22
C GLU A 586 24.88 17.68 0.31
N LEU A 587 23.85 17.92 1.13
CA LEU A 587 22.97 16.89 1.66
C LEU A 587 22.02 16.35 0.58
N GLU A 588 21.50 17.20 -0.30
CA GLU A 588 20.62 16.77 -1.39
C GLU A 588 21.36 15.87 -2.40
N CYS A 589 22.59 16.23 -2.76
CA CYS A 589 23.46 15.39 -3.57
C CYS A 589 23.76 14.06 -2.86
N ALA A 590 24.06 14.09 -1.56
CA ALA A 590 24.32 12.88 -0.80
C ALA A 590 23.08 11.96 -0.66
N GLU A 591 21.90 12.53 -0.39
CA GLU A 591 20.62 11.79 -0.36
C GLU A 591 20.33 11.19 -1.74
N SER A 592 20.44 11.98 -2.81
CA SER A 592 20.21 11.49 -4.18
C SER A 592 21.17 10.36 -4.56
N ALA A 593 22.44 10.42 -4.13
CA ALA A 593 23.41 9.35 -4.33
C ALA A 593 23.02 8.09 -3.56
N THR A 594 22.51 8.19 -2.33
CA THR A 594 22.00 7.03 -1.58
C THR A 594 20.73 6.44 -2.18
N VAL A 595 19.82 7.29 -2.68
CA VAL A 595 18.60 6.85 -3.37
C VAL A 595 18.97 6.13 -4.67
N GLN A 596 19.93 6.66 -5.43
CA GLN A 596 20.44 6.01 -6.65
C GLN A 596 21.07 4.64 -6.39
N GLN A 597 21.70 4.43 -5.22
CA GLN A 597 22.19 3.09 -4.83
C GLN A 597 21.04 2.08 -4.61
N GLY A 598 19.84 2.55 -4.25
CA GLY A 598 18.64 1.73 -4.13
C GLY A 598 17.96 1.42 -5.47
N ILE A 599 18.30 2.14 -6.54
CA ILE A 599 17.75 1.90 -7.88
C ILE A 599 18.42 0.67 -8.48
N ARG A 600 17.60 -0.26 -8.97
CA ARG A 600 18.05 -1.49 -9.63
C ARG A 600 17.90 -1.36 -11.13
N ARG A 601 18.78 -2.04 -11.88
CA ARG A 601 18.59 -2.21 -13.33
C ARG A 601 17.37 -3.11 -13.55
N ARG A 602 16.47 -2.69 -14.43
CA ARG A 602 15.31 -3.51 -14.79
C ARG A 602 15.78 -4.76 -15.54
N PRO A 603 15.45 -5.97 -15.05
CA PRO A 603 15.89 -7.19 -15.70
C PRO A 603 15.24 -7.38 -17.09
N GLN A 604 15.97 -8.03 -17.99
CA GLN A 604 15.46 -8.42 -19.30
C GLN A 604 15.35 -9.94 -19.35
N VAL A 605 14.25 -10.42 -19.92
CA VAL A 605 13.95 -11.85 -20.04
C VAL A 605 14.01 -12.25 -21.50
N ASP A 606 14.74 -13.33 -21.79
CA ASP A 606 14.76 -13.94 -23.11
C ASP A 606 13.52 -14.85 -23.30
N ASN A 607 12.88 -14.75 -24.47
CA ASN A 607 11.71 -15.53 -24.84
C ASN A 607 12.00 -17.04 -24.82
N GLY A 608 13.25 -17.46 -25.11
CA GLY A 608 13.66 -18.86 -25.02
C GLY A 608 13.48 -19.45 -23.61
N VAL A 609 13.68 -18.65 -22.56
CA VAL A 609 13.46 -19.07 -21.16
C VAL A 609 11.98 -19.30 -20.87
N LEU A 610 11.12 -18.42 -21.38
CA LEU A 610 9.66 -18.56 -21.23
C LEU A 610 9.14 -19.82 -21.91
N ASP A 611 9.70 -20.19 -23.07
CA ASP A 611 9.36 -21.43 -23.78
C ASP A 611 9.78 -22.68 -22.99
N LEU A 612 10.98 -22.68 -22.39
CA LEU A 612 11.45 -23.77 -21.52
C LEU A 612 10.55 -23.94 -20.29
N LEU A 613 10.13 -22.83 -19.68
CA LEU A 613 9.21 -22.84 -18.54
C LEU A 613 7.82 -23.33 -18.92
N LEU A 614 7.28 -22.91 -20.07
CA LEU A 614 6.03 -23.45 -20.57
C LEU A 614 6.14 -24.96 -20.81
N GLY A 615 7.28 -25.44 -21.33
CA GLY A 615 7.60 -26.87 -21.41
C GLY A 615 7.51 -27.57 -20.05
N ALA A 616 8.14 -26.99 -19.02
CA ALA A 616 8.10 -27.51 -17.66
C ALA A 616 6.68 -27.49 -17.04
N ILE A 617 5.90 -26.43 -17.28
CA ILE A 617 4.51 -26.35 -16.82
C ILE A 617 3.65 -27.42 -17.50
N ARG A 618 3.85 -27.67 -18.80
CA ARG A 618 3.14 -28.73 -19.55
C ARG A 618 3.45 -30.12 -18.97
N GLN A 619 4.71 -30.38 -18.62
CA GLN A 619 5.12 -31.63 -17.97
C GLN A 619 4.52 -31.76 -16.56
N ARG A 620 4.49 -30.66 -15.78
CA ARG A 620 3.95 -30.64 -14.42
C ARG A 620 2.42 -30.79 -14.38
N HIS A 621 1.72 -30.21 -15.36
CA HIS A 621 0.26 -30.15 -15.45
C HIS A 621 -0.22 -30.63 -16.83
N PRO A 622 -0.12 -31.94 -17.14
CA PRO A 622 -0.50 -32.47 -18.45
C PRO A 622 -1.99 -32.27 -18.76
N SER A 623 -2.84 -32.23 -17.74
CA SER A 623 -4.29 -31.97 -17.90
C SER A 623 -4.59 -30.59 -18.48
N TRP A 624 -3.71 -29.60 -18.31
CA TRP A 624 -3.89 -28.25 -18.85
C TRP A 624 -3.67 -28.19 -20.36
N VAL A 625 -2.84 -29.10 -20.87
CA VAL A 625 -2.65 -29.30 -22.31
C VAL A 625 -3.89 -29.96 -22.91
N VAL A 626 -4.35 -31.06 -22.30
CA VAL A 626 -5.54 -31.79 -22.76
C VAL A 626 -6.80 -30.92 -22.75
N SER A 627 -6.92 -30.05 -21.74
CA SER A 627 -8.09 -29.16 -21.60
C SER A 627 -7.98 -27.87 -22.43
N GLY A 628 -6.92 -27.69 -23.22
CA GLY A 628 -6.74 -26.48 -24.04
C GLY A 628 -6.46 -25.19 -23.27
N VAL A 629 -6.03 -25.28 -22.00
CA VAL A 629 -5.58 -24.12 -21.20
C VAL A 629 -4.23 -23.63 -21.72
N LEU A 630 -3.33 -24.56 -22.04
CA LEU A 630 -2.05 -24.29 -22.68
C LEU A 630 -2.09 -24.76 -24.13
N LEU A 631 -1.78 -23.84 -25.05
CA LEU A 631 -1.72 -24.14 -26.48
C LEU A 631 -0.47 -25.00 -26.78
N VAL A 632 -0.63 -26.04 -27.61
CA VAL A 632 0.44 -26.92 -28.08
C VAL A 632 0.84 -26.52 -29.50
N GLY A 633 2.13 -26.39 -29.77
CA GLY A 633 2.65 -26.37 -31.14
C GLY A 633 2.37 -25.12 -31.96
N THR A 634 2.58 -23.92 -31.41
CA THR A 634 2.62 -22.69 -32.22
C THR A 634 3.99 -22.55 -32.89
N SER A 635 4.00 -22.29 -34.21
CA SER A 635 5.23 -21.97 -34.95
C SER A 635 5.90 -20.71 -34.39
N GLU A 636 7.23 -20.62 -34.41
CA GLU A 636 7.97 -19.46 -33.87
C GLU A 636 7.49 -18.12 -34.45
N THR A 637 6.99 -18.13 -35.69
CA THR A 637 6.41 -16.97 -36.40
C THR A 637 5.09 -16.43 -35.80
N THR A 638 4.43 -17.16 -34.91
CA THR A 638 3.16 -16.76 -34.27
C THR A 638 3.30 -16.34 -32.81
N LYS A 639 4.50 -16.48 -32.22
CA LYS A 639 4.76 -16.15 -30.81
C LYS A 639 5.03 -14.65 -30.65
N SER A 640 3.96 -13.87 -30.51
CA SER A 640 4.08 -12.48 -30.06
C SER A 640 4.31 -12.42 -28.54
N PRO A 641 4.89 -11.35 -27.99
CA PRO A 641 5.01 -11.16 -26.54
C PRO A 641 3.67 -11.26 -25.79
N VAL A 642 2.60 -10.74 -26.42
CA VAL A 642 1.22 -10.83 -25.93
C VAL A 642 0.74 -12.28 -25.84
N TRP A 643 1.30 -13.21 -26.63
CA TRP A 643 0.99 -14.64 -26.54
C TRP A 643 1.42 -15.26 -25.19
N TYR A 644 2.57 -14.83 -24.64
CA TYR A 644 2.99 -15.28 -23.31
C TYR A 644 2.06 -14.74 -22.22
N LEU A 645 1.63 -13.48 -22.35
CA LEU A 645 0.61 -12.89 -21.48
C LEU A 645 -0.74 -13.62 -21.60
N GLU A 646 -1.16 -14.01 -22.81
CA GLU A 646 -2.37 -14.80 -23.05
C GLU A 646 -2.31 -16.16 -22.35
N CYS A 647 -1.17 -16.86 -22.45
CA CYS A 647 -0.97 -18.13 -21.75
C CYS A 647 -1.06 -17.94 -20.23
N MET A 648 -0.44 -16.89 -19.68
CA MET A 648 -0.55 -16.59 -18.25
C MET A 648 -1.98 -16.23 -17.84
N THR A 649 -2.70 -15.49 -18.68
CA THR A 649 -4.11 -15.13 -18.45
C THR A 649 -5.01 -16.36 -18.40
N ARG A 650 -4.81 -17.33 -19.31
CA ARG A 650 -5.52 -18.62 -19.30
C ARG A 650 -5.21 -19.44 -18.05
N ILE A 651 -3.94 -19.48 -17.62
CA ILE A 651 -3.55 -20.13 -16.36
C ILE A 651 -4.26 -19.46 -15.18
N TYR A 652 -4.22 -18.12 -15.10
CA TYR A 652 -4.87 -17.36 -14.03
C TYR A 652 -6.38 -17.66 -13.97
N ILE A 653 -7.08 -17.57 -15.11
CA ILE A 653 -8.50 -17.89 -15.19
C ILE A 653 -8.75 -19.33 -14.70
N ARG A 654 -7.96 -20.31 -15.14
CA ARG A 654 -8.14 -21.71 -14.75
C ARG A 654 -7.98 -21.96 -13.25
N LEU A 655 -7.11 -21.20 -12.58
CA LEU A 655 -6.82 -21.33 -11.16
C LEU A 655 -7.82 -20.55 -10.29
N SER A 656 -8.25 -19.38 -10.74
CA SER A 656 -9.13 -18.48 -9.98
C SER A 656 -10.61 -18.79 -10.20
N TYR A 657 -11.01 -19.18 -11.42
CA TYR A 657 -12.41 -19.45 -11.74
C TYR A 657 -12.87 -20.81 -11.19
N VAL A 658 -13.86 -20.75 -10.29
CA VAL A 658 -14.51 -21.94 -9.75
C VAL A 658 -15.83 -22.17 -10.51
N PRO A 659 -15.99 -23.30 -11.22
CA PRO A 659 -17.25 -23.66 -11.88
C PRO A 659 -18.40 -23.76 -10.87
N GLN A 660 -19.61 -23.39 -11.30
CA GLN A 660 -20.79 -23.28 -10.44
C GLN A 660 -21.09 -24.54 -9.59
N ALA A 661 -20.95 -25.75 -10.17
CA ALA A 661 -21.18 -26.99 -9.45
C ALA A 661 -20.10 -27.27 -8.38
N ALA A 662 -18.84 -26.99 -8.71
CA ALA A 662 -17.74 -27.11 -7.76
C ALA A 662 -17.88 -26.08 -6.63
N ALA A 663 -18.28 -24.84 -6.94
CA ALA A 663 -18.51 -23.80 -5.95
C ALA A 663 -19.61 -24.21 -4.94
N ALA A 664 -20.71 -24.79 -5.43
CA ALA A 664 -21.79 -25.31 -4.60
C ALA A 664 -21.29 -26.46 -3.69
N LEU A 665 -20.57 -27.44 -4.23
CA LEU A 665 -19.98 -28.54 -3.46
C LEU A 665 -18.98 -28.06 -2.39
N MET A 666 -18.12 -27.09 -2.75
CA MET A 666 -17.15 -26.51 -1.81
C MET A 666 -17.86 -25.80 -0.65
N ALA A 667 -18.90 -25.01 -0.95
CA ALA A 667 -19.71 -24.34 0.06
C ALA A 667 -20.47 -25.33 0.95
N GLN A 668 -21.01 -26.41 0.37
CA GLN A 668 -21.68 -27.47 1.13
C GLN A 668 -20.73 -28.17 2.10
N ARG A 669 -19.52 -28.53 1.65
CA ARG A 669 -18.54 -29.24 2.50
C ARG A 669 -17.92 -28.38 3.59
N THR A 670 -17.52 -27.15 3.26
CA THR A 670 -16.73 -26.30 4.18
C THR A 670 -17.60 -25.41 5.07
N ARG A 671 -18.76 -24.97 4.57
CA ARG A 671 -19.66 -24.04 5.26
C ARG A 671 -21.01 -24.66 5.64
N ARG A 672 -21.23 -25.94 5.31
CA ARG A 672 -22.50 -26.65 5.55
C ARG A 672 -23.70 -25.94 4.89
N ARG A 673 -23.48 -25.28 3.74
CA ARG A 673 -24.56 -24.69 2.94
C ARG A 673 -25.51 -25.81 2.49
N ILE A 674 -26.79 -25.70 2.84
CA ILE A 674 -27.83 -26.68 2.51
C ILE A 674 -28.38 -26.45 1.09
N GLY A 675 -28.95 -27.50 0.50
CA GLY A 675 -29.55 -27.49 -0.84
C GLY A 675 -29.04 -28.64 -1.72
N PRO A 676 -29.83 -29.09 -2.71
CA PRO A 676 -29.36 -30.04 -3.70
C PRO A 676 -28.27 -29.40 -4.57
N VAL A 677 -27.27 -30.19 -4.94
CA VAL A 677 -26.22 -29.75 -5.87
C VAL A 677 -26.35 -30.53 -7.16
N GLY A 678 -26.74 -29.84 -8.22
CA GLY A 678 -26.82 -30.40 -9.56
C GLY A 678 -25.44 -30.56 -10.19
N THR A 679 -25.16 -31.76 -10.67
CA THR A 679 -23.91 -32.10 -11.37
C THR A 679 -24.09 -32.27 -12.88
N GLU A 680 -25.35 -32.33 -13.34
CA GLU A 680 -25.69 -32.47 -14.75
C GLU A 680 -25.41 -31.17 -15.53
N PRO A 681 -25.02 -31.25 -16.81
CA PRO A 681 -24.73 -30.06 -17.62
C PRO A 681 -25.97 -29.18 -17.87
N THR A 682 -27.16 -29.78 -17.82
CA THR A 682 -28.45 -29.09 -17.93
C THR A 682 -28.86 -28.35 -16.66
N GLN A 683 -28.21 -28.63 -15.53
CA GLN A 683 -28.51 -28.03 -14.23
C GLN A 683 -27.55 -26.87 -13.94
N PHE A 684 -28.06 -25.85 -13.27
CA PHE A 684 -27.28 -24.71 -12.82
C PHE A 684 -27.57 -24.43 -11.34
N ASN A 685 -26.52 -24.42 -10.50
CA ASN A 685 -26.65 -24.16 -9.07
C ASN A 685 -26.62 -22.66 -8.82
N VAL A 686 -27.76 -22.11 -8.40
CA VAL A 686 -27.89 -20.69 -8.05
C VAL A 686 -27.63 -20.52 -6.55
N PRO A 687 -26.62 -19.73 -6.13
CA PRO A 687 -26.48 -19.34 -4.73
C PRO A 687 -27.62 -18.39 -4.36
N THR A 688 -28.43 -18.79 -3.38
CA THR A 688 -29.58 -18.02 -2.92
C THR A 688 -29.51 -17.78 -1.41
N GLU A 689 -30.11 -16.68 -0.97
CA GLU A 689 -30.42 -16.42 0.43
C GLU A 689 -31.92 -16.64 0.65
N MET A 690 -32.28 -17.29 1.76
CA MET A 690 -33.67 -17.49 2.17
C MET A 690 -33.88 -16.82 3.53
N GLY A 691 -34.67 -15.75 3.55
CA GLY A 691 -35.10 -15.08 4.76
C GLY A 691 -36.47 -15.60 5.21
N MET A 692 -36.51 -16.23 6.38
CA MET A 692 -37.70 -16.78 7.03
C MET A 692 -37.77 -16.25 8.48
N VAL A 693 -38.97 -16.23 9.06
CA VAL A 693 -39.19 -15.74 10.44
C VAL A 693 -39.71 -16.88 11.30
N GLU A 694 -39.07 -17.12 12.44
CA GLU A 694 -39.54 -18.05 13.46
C GLU A 694 -39.88 -17.29 14.73
N GLN A 695 -41.07 -17.52 15.27
CA GLN A 695 -41.50 -16.95 16.53
C GLN A 695 -42.23 -18.01 17.36
N TYR A 696 -41.65 -18.31 18.52
CA TYR A 696 -42.26 -19.18 19.51
C TYR A 696 -42.60 -18.35 20.74
N ASP A 697 -43.87 -18.32 21.12
CA ASP A 697 -44.27 -17.60 22.32
C ASP A 697 -43.71 -18.29 23.56
N ASN A 698 -42.84 -17.58 24.27
CA ASN A 698 -42.22 -18.07 25.49
C ASN A 698 -42.79 -17.41 26.76
N LEU A 699 -43.79 -16.54 26.62
CA LEU A 699 -44.34 -15.72 27.69
C LEU A 699 -45.67 -16.28 28.19
N GLN A 700 -46.78 -15.89 27.57
CA GLN A 700 -48.12 -16.13 28.09
C GLN A 700 -48.79 -17.32 27.41
N TYR A 701 -48.64 -17.43 26.09
CA TYR A 701 -49.40 -18.41 25.32
C TYR A 701 -48.80 -19.82 25.40
N LYS A 702 -47.53 -19.95 25.82
CA LYS A 702 -46.72 -21.19 25.81
C LYS A 702 -47.38 -22.49 26.31
N ARG A 703 -48.20 -22.46 27.36
CA ARG A 703 -48.48 -23.66 28.20
C ARG A 703 -49.90 -24.20 28.18
N TYR A 704 -50.88 -23.40 27.76
CA TYR A 704 -52.30 -23.83 27.81
C TYR A 704 -52.80 -24.21 26.41
N ASP A 705 -54.04 -24.70 26.33
CA ASP A 705 -54.66 -25.17 25.08
C ASP A 705 -54.65 -24.13 23.96
N TRP A 706 -54.66 -22.84 24.32
CA TRP A 706 -54.54 -21.75 23.36
C TRP A 706 -53.19 -21.68 22.64
N GLN A 707 -52.17 -22.40 23.14
CA GLN A 707 -50.84 -22.44 22.53
C GLN A 707 -50.91 -22.98 21.11
N GLY A 708 -51.72 -24.01 20.87
CA GLY A 708 -51.78 -24.68 19.58
C GLY A 708 -52.24 -23.75 18.46
N TRP A 709 -53.39 -23.09 18.64
CA TRP A 709 -53.92 -22.18 17.63
C TRP A 709 -53.16 -20.85 17.57
N TYR A 710 -52.64 -20.35 18.71
CA TYR A 710 -51.83 -19.14 18.72
C TYR A 710 -50.50 -19.37 17.99
N GLN A 711 -49.83 -20.50 18.24
CA GLN A 711 -48.63 -20.88 17.50
C GLN A 711 -48.93 -21.02 16.00
N ARG A 712 -50.05 -21.68 15.64
CA ARG A 712 -50.45 -21.76 14.22
C ARG A 712 -50.70 -20.39 13.61
N MET A 713 -51.37 -19.48 14.31
CA MET A 713 -51.63 -18.12 13.85
C MET A 713 -50.33 -17.37 13.59
N VAL A 714 -49.34 -17.48 14.49
CA VAL A 714 -48.02 -16.87 14.33
C VAL A 714 -47.26 -17.47 13.14
N ASP A 715 -47.28 -18.80 12.99
CA ASP A 715 -46.62 -19.49 11.86
C ASP A 715 -47.21 -19.03 10.51
N VAL A 716 -48.54 -18.94 10.41
CA VAL A 716 -49.23 -18.47 9.21
C VAL A 716 -49.00 -16.98 8.97
N HIS A 717 -48.97 -16.16 10.01
CA HIS A 717 -48.61 -14.74 9.89
C HIS A 717 -47.19 -14.57 9.31
N ASN A 718 -46.28 -15.47 9.69
CA ASN A 718 -44.88 -15.48 9.28
C ASN A 718 -44.60 -16.42 8.09
N ARG A 719 -45.63 -16.77 7.32
CA ARG A 719 -45.51 -17.69 6.16
C ARG A 719 -44.57 -17.20 5.07
N ASN A 720 -44.29 -15.90 5.01
CA ASN A 720 -43.43 -15.29 4.00
C ASN A 720 -42.05 -15.91 3.99
N VAL A 721 -41.61 -16.29 2.79
CA VAL A 721 -40.22 -16.64 2.52
C VAL A 721 -39.67 -15.71 1.47
N SER A 722 -38.67 -14.92 1.86
CA SER A 722 -37.94 -14.05 0.94
C SER A 722 -36.78 -14.79 0.32
N ILE A 723 -36.82 -15.02 -0.99
CA ILE A 723 -35.76 -15.70 -1.75
C ILE A 723 -34.98 -14.65 -2.54
N LYS A 724 -33.67 -14.57 -2.33
CA LYS A 724 -32.80 -13.57 -2.95
C LYS A 724 -31.64 -14.20 -3.70
N CYS A 725 -31.27 -13.63 -4.84
CA CYS A 725 -29.99 -13.90 -5.49
C CYS A 725 -29.43 -12.63 -6.13
N ARG A 726 -28.11 -12.46 -6.07
CA ARG A 726 -27.42 -11.39 -6.79
C ARG A 726 -27.35 -11.74 -8.26
N LEU A 727 -27.58 -10.76 -9.12
CA LEU A 727 -27.46 -10.94 -10.57
C LEU A 727 -26.01 -11.23 -10.98
N ASP A 728 -25.03 -10.72 -10.23
CA ASP A 728 -23.62 -10.96 -10.50
C ASP A 728 -23.21 -12.43 -10.25
N ASP A 729 -23.80 -13.09 -9.26
CA ASP A 729 -23.55 -14.51 -8.99
C ASP A 729 -24.08 -15.42 -10.11
N LEU A 730 -25.04 -14.93 -10.91
CA LEU A 730 -25.59 -15.63 -12.07
C LEU A 730 -24.70 -15.49 -13.32
N LYS A 731 -23.75 -14.55 -13.34
CA LYS A 731 -22.80 -14.34 -14.45
C LYS A 731 -21.68 -15.38 -14.39
N ARG A 732 -22.04 -16.65 -14.56
CA ARG A 732 -21.10 -17.79 -14.61
C ARG A 732 -21.31 -18.60 -15.88
N LEU A 733 -20.35 -19.43 -16.23
CA LEU A 733 -20.51 -20.42 -17.28
C LEU A 733 -21.46 -21.54 -16.83
N ASP A 734 -22.35 -21.95 -17.72
CA ASP A 734 -23.19 -23.13 -17.58
C ASP A 734 -22.40 -24.41 -17.90
N GLY A 735 -23.05 -25.58 -17.78
CA GLY A 735 -22.43 -26.88 -18.02
C GLY A 735 -21.98 -27.11 -19.47
N TYR A 736 -22.48 -26.31 -20.42
CA TYR A 736 -22.09 -26.36 -21.83
C TYR A 736 -20.99 -25.34 -22.18
N GLY A 737 -20.59 -24.50 -21.23
CA GLY A 737 -19.57 -23.48 -21.42
C GLY A 737 -20.11 -22.15 -21.97
N ASN A 738 -21.44 -21.98 -22.04
CA ASN A 738 -22.06 -20.71 -22.39
C ASN A 738 -22.25 -19.85 -21.13
N PRO A 739 -22.18 -18.51 -21.23
CA PRO A 739 -22.64 -17.63 -20.15
C PRO A 739 -24.07 -17.98 -19.72
N PHE A 740 -24.32 -18.25 -18.44
CA PHE A 740 -25.66 -18.52 -17.92
C PHE A 740 -26.54 -17.27 -17.96
N LEU A 741 -25.99 -16.13 -17.52
CA LEU A 741 -26.61 -14.82 -17.62
C LEU A 741 -25.63 -13.84 -18.28
N GLU A 742 -25.93 -13.46 -19.51
CA GLU A 742 -25.22 -12.42 -20.26
C GLU A 742 -25.95 -11.07 -20.14
N MET A 743 -25.38 -9.97 -20.64
CA MET A 743 -25.97 -8.64 -20.61
C MET A 743 -27.43 -8.61 -21.13
N GLN A 744 -27.71 -9.27 -22.27
CA GLN A 744 -29.07 -9.25 -22.84
C GLN A 744 -30.05 -10.09 -22.02
N ALA A 745 -29.61 -11.21 -21.47
CA ALA A 745 -30.40 -12.03 -20.57
C ALA A 745 -30.68 -11.30 -19.24
N GLU A 746 -29.70 -10.54 -18.73
CA GLU A 746 -29.88 -9.68 -17.55
C GLU A 746 -30.88 -8.54 -17.83
N ARG A 747 -30.79 -7.86 -18.98
CA ARG A 747 -31.76 -6.83 -19.38
C ARG A 747 -33.17 -7.41 -19.45
N ARG A 748 -33.32 -8.58 -20.07
CA ARG A 748 -34.61 -9.28 -20.16
C ARG A 748 -35.12 -9.67 -18.76
N LEU A 749 -34.26 -10.20 -17.89
CA LEU A 749 -34.61 -10.55 -16.51
C LEU A 749 -35.11 -9.34 -15.72
N ARG A 750 -34.42 -8.20 -15.82
CA ARG A 750 -34.81 -6.96 -15.14
C ARG A 750 -36.19 -6.46 -15.60
N ILE A 751 -36.50 -6.59 -16.89
CA ILE A 751 -37.81 -6.18 -17.44
C ILE A 751 -38.93 -7.15 -17.01
N LEU A 752 -38.64 -8.45 -16.99
CA LEU A 752 -39.62 -9.46 -16.56
C LEU A 752 -39.95 -9.38 -15.07
N ALA A 753 -38.94 -9.06 -14.25
CA ALA A 753 -39.05 -9.01 -12.80
C ALA A 753 -39.46 -7.63 -12.27
N ASP A 754 -39.32 -6.57 -13.08
CA ASP A 754 -39.69 -5.19 -12.79
C ASP A 754 -39.24 -4.71 -11.39
N ASP A 755 -40.18 -4.49 -10.48
CA ASP A 755 -39.97 -3.99 -9.11
C ASP A 755 -39.25 -5.00 -8.19
N ARG A 756 -39.20 -6.28 -8.57
CA ARG A 756 -38.57 -7.35 -7.81
C ARG A 756 -37.04 -7.34 -7.89
N VAL A 757 -36.47 -6.52 -8.77
CA VAL A 757 -35.02 -6.32 -8.87
C VAL A 757 -34.65 -4.95 -8.32
N GLY A 758 -33.93 -4.94 -7.19
CA GLY A 758 -33.41 -3.73 -6.57
C GLY A 758 -31.91 -3.87 -6.28
N MET A 759 -31.12 -2.83 -6.54
CA MET A 759 -29.67 -2.81 -6.25
C MET A 759 -28.87 -3.98 -6.86
N GLY A 760 -29.34 -4.54 -7.99
CA GLY A 760 -28.72 -5.72 -8.61
C GLY A 760 -29.02 -7.06 -7.91
N VAL A 761 -30.03 -7.09 -7.04
CA VAL A 761 -30.52 -8.29 -6.35
C VAL A 761 -31.95 -8.56 -6.79
N LEU A 762 -32.20 -9.78 -7.26
CA LEU A 762 -33.54 -10.29 -7.49
C LEU A 762 -34.10 -10.82 -6.16
N LYS A 763 -35.25 -10.30 -5.73
CA LYS A 763 -35.95 -10.70 -4.50
C LYS A 763 -37.36 -11.18 -4.84
N LEU A 764 -37.67 -12.42 -4.50
CA LEU A 764 -39.01 -12.99 -4.60
C LEU A 764 -39.55 -13.23 -3.19
N ASP A 765 -40.60 -12.50 -2.81
CA ASP A 765 -41.32 -12.75 -1.57
C ASP A 765 -42.48 -13.72 -1.88
N SER A 766 -42.46 -14.89 -1.23
CA SER A 766 -43.45 -15.94 -1.44
C SER A 766 -44.36 -16.07 -0.22
N ASP A 767 -45.62 -15.64 -0.40
CA ASP A 767 -46.66 -15.60 0.64
C ASP A 767 -47.89 -16.45 0.31
N ARG A 768 -47.80 -17.33 -0.69
CA ARG A 768 -48.95 -18.01 -1.29
C ARG A 768 -49.56 -19.06 -0.38
N TYR A 769 -48.73 -19.86 0.29
CA TYR A 769 -49.13 -20.98 1.13
C TYR A 769 -48.98 -20.64 2.61
N GLU A 770 -49.70 -21.36 3.47
CA GLU A 770 -49.65 -21.14 4.92
C GLU A 770 -48.31 -21.56 5.53
N ASP A 771 -47.69 -22.60 4.98
CA ASP A 771 -46.45 -23.16 5.50
C ASP A 771 -45.23 -22.62 4.72
N GLN A 772 -44.16 -22.30 5.45
CA GLN A 772 -42.93 -21.80 4.87
C GLN A 772 -42.29 -22.80 3.89
N SER A 773 -42.42 -24.12 4.12
CA SER A 773 -41.89 -25.16 3.23
C SER A 773 -42.49 -25.08 1.82
N ASP A 774 -43.77 -24.80 1.74
CA ASP A 774 -44.49 -24.72 0.47
C ASP A 774 -44.17 -23.41 -0.25
N ASN A 775 -43.96 -22.33 0.51
CA ASN A 775 -43.48 -21.06 -0.03
C ASN A 775 -42.03 -21.12 -0.53
N VAL A 776 -41.14 -21.91 0.13
CA VAL A 776 -39.80 -22.21 -0.42
C VAL A 776 -39.93 -22.90 -1.78
N THR A 777 -40.80 -23.91 -1.86
CA THR A 777 -41.01 -24.68 -3.09
C THR A 777 -41.56 -23.80 -4.21
N TYR A 778 -42.62 -23.04 -3.92
CA TYR A 778 -43.25 -22.13 -4.88
C TYR A 778 -42.30 -21.04 -5.37
N GLY A 779 -41.59 -20.38 -4.44
CA GLY A 779 -40.62 -19.34 -4.78
C GLY A 779 -39.46 -19.88 -5.61
N SER A 780 -38.98 -21.10 -5.31
CA SER A 780 -37.93 -21.76 -6.10
C SER A 780 -38.40 -22.10 -7.52
N THR A 781 -39.64 -22.57 -7.69
CA THR A 781 -40.24 -22.79 -9.01
C THR A 781 -40.39 -21.49 -9.79
N LYS A 782 -40.81 -20.40 -9.14
CA LYS A 782 -40.94 -19.10 -9.81
C LYS A 782 -39.59 -18.49 -10.19
N LEU A 783 -38.56 -18.70 -9.37
CA LEU A 783 -37.20 -18.30 -9.71
C LEU A 783 -36.70 -19.02 -10.96
N SER A 784 -36.86 -20.36 -11.03
CA SER A 784 -36.40 -21.12 -12.19
C SER A 784 -37.20 -20.80 -13.45
N GLU A 785 -38.51 -20.58 -13.35
CA GLU A 785 -39.37 -20.14 -14.45
C GLU A 785 -38.94 -18.77 -15.00
N LEU A 786 -38.67 -17.81 -14.11
CA LEU A 786 -38.22 -16.47 -14.50
C LEU A 786 -36.85 -16.50 -15.18
N LEU A 787 -35.91 -17.28 -14.65
CA LEU A 787 -34.59 -17.46 -15.27
C LEU A 787 -34.68 -18.16 -16.63
N ALA A 788 -35.55 -19.16 -16.77
CA ALA A 788 -35.77 -19.83 -18.04
C ALA A 788 -36.31 -18.85 -19.10
N ASP A 789 -37.24 -17.95 -18.76
CA ASP A 789 -37.74 -16.95 -19.69
C ASP A 789 -36.69 -15.87 -20.01
N ALA A 790 -35.91 -15.44 -19.02
CA ALA A 790 -34.82 -14.48 -19.23
C ALA A 790 -33.73 -15.04 -20.17
N ARG A 791 -33.42 -16.34 -20.08
CA ARG A 791 -32.43 -16.99 -20.95
C ARG A 791 -32.84 -17.06 -22.42
N LYS A 792 -34.11 -16.81 -22.78
CA LYS A 792 -34.53 -16.71 -24.20
C LYS A 792 -33.74 -15.66 -24.98
N ALA A 793 -33.20 -14.64 -24.32
CA ALA A 793 -32.31 -13.65 -24.94
C ALA A 793 -31.05 -14.25 -25.58
N GLN A 794 -30.65 -15.47 -25.19
CA GLN A 794 -29.50 -16.19 -25.74
C GLN A 794 -29.84 -16.94 -27.03
N LEU A 795 -31.12 -17.09 -27.37
CA LEU A 795 -31.55 -17.81 -28.57
C LEU A 795 -31.36 -16.99 -29.84
N GLY A 796 -31.47 -15.66 -29.76
CA GLY A 796 -31.39 -14.78 -30.92
C GLY A 796 -31.72 -13.32 -30.59
N LYS A 797 -31.43 -12.43 -31.55
CA LYS A 797 -31.64 -10.98 -31.40
C LYS A 797 -33.11 -10.60 -31.32
N GLU A 798 -34.01 -11.43 -31.82
CA GLU A 798 -35.46 -11.24 -31.76
C GLU A 798 -36.00 -11.24 -30.32
N TYR A 799 -35.28 -11.87 -29.38
CA TYR A 799 -35.64 -11.90 -27.96
C TYR A 799 -34.96 -10.78 -27.15
N TRP A 800 -34.10 -9.98 -27.80
CA TRP A 800 -33.43 -8.88 -27.13
C TRP A 800 -34.44 -7.77 -26.87
N PRO A 801 -34.62 -7.35 -25.60
CA PRO A 801 -35.57 -6.30 -25.30
C PRO A 801 -35.16 -5.00 -26.00
N THR A 802 -36.13 -4.35 -26.64
CA THR A 802 -35.93 -3.06 -27.30
C THR A 802 -35.50 -2.00 -26.29
N VAL A 803 -34.74 -1.01 -26.75
CA VAL A 803 -34.38 0.15 -25.92
C VAL A 803 -35.45 1.21 -26.11
N GLU A 804 -36.09 1.63 -25.01
CA GLU A 804 -37.09 2.70 -25.02
C GLU A 804 -36.41 4.06 -25.18
N VAL A 805 -36.20 4.45 -26.44
CA VAL A 805 -35.63 5.75 -26.77
C VAL A 805 -36.71 6.82 -26.65
N LYS A 806 -36.46 7.85 -25.85
CA LYS A 806 -37.30 9.05 -25.81
C LYS A 806 -37.08 9.89 -27.06
N VAL A 807 -37.75 9.52 -28.15
CA VAL A 807 -37.69 10.25 -29.42
C VAL A 807 -38.42 11.58 -29.27
N ARG A 808 -37.71 12.69 -29.50
CA ARG A 808 -38.30 14.04 -29.46
C ARG A 808 -39.43 14.13 -30.48
N ARG A 809 -40.55 14.76 -30.12
CA ARG A 809 -41.56 15.19 -31.09
C ARG A 809 -40.90 16.02 -32.21
N PRO A 810 -41.48 16.08 -33.42
CA PRO A 810 -40.96 16.88 -34.52
C PRO A 810 -40.59 18.27 -34.04
N SER A 811 -39.38 18.72 -34.42
CA SER A 811 -38.82 19.98 -33.95
C SER A 811 -39.67 21.16 -34.40
N GLY A 812 -39.43 22.36 -33.85
CA GLY A 812 -40.11 23.57 -34.32
C GLY A 812 -39.93 23.80 -35.83
N GLN A 813 -38.77 23.43 -36.37
CA GLN A 813 -38.49 23.48 -37.82
C GLN A 813 -39.37 22.49 -38.60
N SER A 814 -39.49 21.25 -38.14
CA SER A 814 -40.39 20.27 -38.78
C SER A 814 -41.87 20.67 -38.66
N LYS A 815 -42.26 21.29 -37.54
CA LYS A 815 -43.62 21.79 -37.33
C LYS A 815 -43.95 23.01 -38.20
N ALA A 816 -42.96 23.80 -38.61
CA ALA A 816 -43.19 24.92 -39.54
C ALA A 816 -43.81 24.41 -40.86
N TYR A 817 -43.37 23.26 -41.36
CA TYR A 817 -43.93 22.63 -42.56
C TYR A 817 -45.39 22.20 -42.41
N TYR A 818 -45.92 22.06 -41.19
CA TYR A 818 -47.34 21.71 -40.99
C TYR A 818 -48.29 22.80 -41.50
N SER A 819 -47.84 24.06 -41.50
CA SER A 819 -48.62 25.18 -42.05
C SER A 819 -48.68 25.20 -43.58
N VAL A 820 -47.80 24.48 -44.26
CA VAL A 820 -47.67 24.43 -45.73
C VAL A 820 -48.10 23.06 -46.28
N LEU A 821 -48.65 22.17 -45.43
CA LEU A 821 -49.21 20.91 -45.89
C LEU A 821 -50.43 21.20 -46.77
N ASP A 822 -50.44 20.63 -47.98
CA ASP A 822 -51.51 20.81 -48.97
C ASP A 822 -51.76 22.26 -49.42
N ASP A 823 -50.76 23.14 -49.32
CA ASP A 823 -50.90 24.59 -49.58
C ASP A 823 -51.63 24.91 -50.90
N ALA A 824 -51.17 24.37 -52.04
CA ALA A 824 -51.81 24.60 -53.34
C ALA A 824 -53.29 24.15 -53.41
N ARG A 825 -53.63 23.03 -52.75
CA ARG A 825 -55.01 22.52 -52.69
C ARG A 825 -55.86 23.37 -51.75
N ILE A 826 -55.32 23.74 -50.59
CA ILE A 826 -55.99 24.60 -49.59
C ILE A 826 -56.24 25.97 -50.20
N GLU A 827 -55.27 26.55 -50.91
CA GLU A 827 -55.44 27.82 -51.61
C GLU A 827 -56.55 27.74 -52.67
N SER A 828 -56.53 26.73 -53.54
CA SER A 828 -57.59 26.54 -54.54
C SER A 828 -58.97 26.34 -53.88
N LYS A 829 -59.05 25.49 -52.85
CA LYS A 829 -60.31 25.20 -52.16
C LYS A 829 -60.81 26.41 -51.36
N SER A 830 -59.91 27.19 -50.78
CA SER A 830 -60.25 28.39 -50.02
C SER A 830 -60.91 29.45 -50.91
N LYS A 831 -60.53 29.54 -52.20
CA LYS A 831 -61.21 30.42 -53.18
C LYS A 831 -62.65 29.96 -53.43
N GLU A 832 -62.88 28.67 -53.66
CA GLU A 832 -64.23 28.11 -53.80
C GLU A 832 -65.08 28.32 -52.53
N LEU A 833 -64.49 28.09 -51.35
CA LEU A 833 -65.15 28.28 -50.07
C LEU A 833 -65.44 29.76 -49.79
N TYR A 834 -64.60 30.67 -50.26
CA TYR A 834 -64.82 32.11 -50.18
C TYR A 834 -65.98 32.55 -51.08
N GLU A 835 -66.12 31.98 -52.28
CA GLU A 835 -67.29 32.18 -53.12
C GLU A 835 -68.57 31.67 -52.44
N LYS A 836 -68.52 30.48 -51.85
CA LYS A 836 -69.62 29.92 -51.06
C LYS A 836 -69.99 30.81 -49.85
N TYR A 837 -68.99 31.35 -49.15
CA TYR A 837 -69.18 32.33 -48.08
C TYR A 837 -69.84 33.61 -48.60
N ARG A 838 -69.38 34.14 -49.74
CA ARG A 838 -69.94 35.36 -50.35
C ARG A 838 -71.42 35.22 -50.66
N GLU A 839 -71.86 34.06 -51.15
CA GLU A 839 -73.26 33.78 -51.39
C GLU A 839 -74.06 33.55 -50.09
N ALA A 840 -73.50 32.82 -49.12
CA ALA A 840 -74.15 32.60 -47.84
C ALA A 840 -74.34 33.91 -47.04
N LYS A 841 -73.35 34.82 -47.08
CA LYS A 841 -73.36 36.11 -46.36
C LYS A 841 -74.43 37.08 -46.87
N LYS A 842 -74.88 36.92 -48.12
CA LYS A 842 -76.05 37.65 -48.64
C LYS A 842 -77.35 37.19 -47.98
N ARG A 843 -77.41 35.92 -47.56
CA ARG A 843 -78.62 35.29 -46.99
C ARG A 843 -78.66 35.40 -45.47
N SER A 844 -77.52 35.35 -44.80
CA SER A 844 -77.41 35.44 -43.34
C SER A 844 -76.36 36.48 -42.91
N LEU A 845 -76.63 37.18 -41.82
CA LEU A 845 -75.69 38.15 -41.23
C LEU A 845 -74.42 37.48 -40.68
N PHE A 846 -74.49 36.20 -40.30
CA PHE A 846 -73.35 35.42 -39.84
C PHE A 846 -73.31 34.09 -40.60
N VAL A 847 -72.15 33.76 -41.16
CA VAL A 847 -71.90 32.52 -41.87
C VAL A 847 -70.88 31.74 -41.05
N THR A 848 -71.27 30.56 -40.60
CA THR A 848 -70.41 29.73 -39.76
C THR A 848 -69.48 28.88 -40.63
N PRO A 849 -68.35 28.37 -40.09
CA PRO A 849 -67.56 27.36 -40.79
C PRO A 849 -68.38 26.13 -41.19
N MET A 850 -69.45 25.80 -40.45
CA MET A 850 -70.38 24.70 -40.75
C MET A 850 -71.11 24.90 -42.08
N ASP A 851 -71.40 26.16 -42.42
CA ASP A 851 -72.03 26.51 -43.69
C ASP A 851 -71.04 26.46 -44.86
N ILE A 852 -69.73 26.48 -44.58
CA ILE A 852 -68.67 26.63 -45.57
C ILE A 852 -67.99 25.29 -45.83
N TRP A 853 -67.22 24.79 -44.88
CA TRP A 853 -66.29 23.65 -45.05
C TRP A 853 -66.30 22.63 -43.91
N LEU A 854 -66.91 22.96 -42.77
CA LEU A 854 -67.00 22.06 -41.62
C LEU A 854 -68.27 21.21 -41.74
N ASP A 855 -68.13 19.98 -42.22
CA ASP A 855 -69.26 19.07 -42.34
C ASP A 855 -69.68 18.56 -40.95
N VAL A 856 -70.85 18.99 -40.49
CA VAL A 856 -71.48 18.46 -39.28
C VAL A 856 -72.62 17.52 -39.70
N LYS A 857 -72.44 16.23 -39.43
CA LYS A 857 -73.47 15.21 -39.71
C LYS A 857 -74.67 15.41 -38.78
N GLY A 858 -75.69 16.13 -39.25
CA GLY A 858 -76.97 16.26 -38.55
C GLY A 858 -77.79 14.98 -38.62
N MET A 859 -77.78 14.19 -37.54
CA MET A 859 -78.77 13.12 -37.30
C MET A 859 -79.48 13.35 -35.97
N GLN A 860 -80.05 14.55 -35.83
CA GLN A 860 -81.17 14.80 -34.94
C GLN A 860 -82.27 15.36 -35.82
N VAL A 861 -83.20 14.47 -36.17
CA VAL A 861 -84.42 14.79 -36.88
C VAL A 861 -85.16 15.84 -36.05
N ARG A 862 -85.16 17.10 -36.52
CA ARG A 862 -86.21 18.06 -36.17
C ARG A 862 -87.51 17.48 -36.73
N ASN A 863 -88.16 16.60 -35.97
CA ASN A 863 -89.52 16.18 -36.26
C ASN A 863 -90.38 17.43 -36.21
N THR A 864 -90.89 17.78 -37.39
CA THR A 864 -91.96 18.76 -37.57
C THR A 864 -93.16 18.35 -36.73
N VAL A 865 -93.37 19.13 -35.68
CA VAL A 865 -94.64 19.52 -35.04
C VAL A 865 -95.88 18.96 -35.74
N GLU A 866 -96.58 18.04 -35.08
CA GLU A 866 -98.03 17.94 -35.06
C GLU A 866 -98.40 17.21 -33.76
N THR A 867 -99.37 17.76 -33.02
CA THR A 867 -99.87 17.30 -31.70
C THR A 867 -98.97 17.54 -30.48
N ALA A 868 -98.87 18.80 -30.05
CA ALA A 868 -98.64 19.16 -28.66
C ALA A 868 -99.65 20.27 -28.32
N ASP A 869 -100.54 20.03 -27.35
CA ASP A 869 -101.50 21.02 -26.88
C ASP A 869 -100.78 22.14 -26.10
N ALA A 870 -101.39 23.33 -26.13
CA ALA A 870 -100.81 24.63 -25.79
C ALA A 870 -100.27 24.82 -24.35
N GLN A 871 -100.20 23.76 -23.54
CA GLN A 871 -99.66 23.78 -22.17
C GLN A 871 -98.59 22.70 -21.88
N GLY A 872 -98.12 21.94 -22.88
CA GLY A 872 -96.81 21.29 -22.81
C GLY A 872 -96.60 20.18 -21.76
N TYR A 873 -97.50 19.20 -21.68
CA TYR A 873 -97.25 17.95 -20.93
C TYR A 873 -97.49 16.72 -21.81
N THR A 874 -96.51 15.79 -21.84
CA THR A 874 -96.59 14.49 -22.54
C THR A 874 -96.92 13.34 -21.59
N VAL A 875 -97.78 12.44 -22.07
CA VAL A 875 -98.49 11.37 -21.33
C VAL A 875 -97.57 10.31 -20.69
N ASP A 876 -96.31 10.21 -21.11
CA ASP A 876 -95.34 9.27 -20.52
C ASP A 876 -94.83 9.71 -19.13
N SER A 877 -95.00 10.99 -18.78
CA SER A 877 -94.62 11.54 -17.46
C SER A 877 -95.59 11.16 -16.33
N LEU A 878 -96.75 10.57 -16.66
CA LEU A 878 -97.83 10.22 -15.72
C LEU A 878 -97.88 8.72 -15.39
N HIS A 879 -97.22 7.86 -16.18
CA HIS A 879 -97.15 6.41 -15.91
C HIS A 879 -96.08 6.08 -14.86
N ASP A 880 -94.90 6.70 -14.93
CA ASP A 880 -93.79 6.45 -13.98
C ASP A 880 -94.05 7.01 -12.56
N ALA A 881 -95.06 7.88 -12.39
CA ALA A 881 -95.43 8.45 -11.09
C ALA A 881 -96.53 7.65 -10.34
N MET A 882 -97.14 6.64 -10.97
CA MET A 882 -98.23 5.85 -10.37
C MET A 882 -97.82 4.44 -9.93
N ASP A 883 -96.64 3.93 -10.34
CA ASP A 883 -96.19 2.56 -10.03
C ASP A 883 -95.24 2.46 -8.81
N LEU A 884 -95.02 3.56 -8.06
CA LEU A 884 -94.21 3.58 -6.83
C LEU A 884 -95.01 3.46 -5.52
N ASP A 885 -96.31 3.22 -5.59
CA ASP A 885 -97.18 2.98 -4.43
C ASP A 885 -97.95 1.65 -4.59
N ASN A 886 -97.27 0.52 -4.34
CA ASN A 886 -97.81 -0.65 -3.59
C ASN A 886 -96.92 -1.89 -3.67
N GLY A 887 -96.47 -2.34 -2.48
CA GLY A 887 -96.26 -3.74 -2.02
C GLY A 887 -95.48 -4.74 -2.91
N GLY A 888 -94.53 -5.52 -2.42
CA GLY A 888 -94.49 -6.26 -1.16
C GLY A 888 -94.21 -7.74 -1.47
N ASP A 889 -93.36 -8.37 -0.64
CA ASP A 889 -93.13 -9.81 -0.47
C ASP A 889 -92.55 -10.68 -1.61
N ASN A 890 -91.22 -10.85 -1.61
CA ASN A 890 -90.49 -12.09 -1.28
C ASN A 890 -88.97 -11.90 -1.36
#